data_AF-A0A815M1N9-F1
#
_entry.id   AF-A0A815M1N9-F1
#
_cell.length_a   1.000
_cell.length_b   1.000
_cell.length_c   1.000
_cell.angle_alpha   90.00
_cell.angle_beta   90.00
_cell.angle_gamma   90.00
#
_symmetry.space_group_name_H-M   'P 1'
#
loop_
_entity.id
_entity.type
_entity.pdbx_description
1 polymer ?
#
loop_
_entity_poly.entity_id
_entity_poly.type
_entity_poly.pdbx_seq_one_letter_code
_entity_poly.pdbx_strand_id
1 'polypeptide(L)'
;MLSEGKHNMKKENNEQIAANQTKKNRATIKQLLRIRNDFSAVQFRYDGAKGVVSIHPDMPKNIHLSIRHSMKKFNSDHDYFEVCKLSAPRPIYLNRQAILLLSYRQIFDSSFLILQQQNHLTLIRSLLRNSDAEKLIFEKVPSWFLPKDIHDANIDFIHEPFFRQLLINSCLQSTKDLLQRTRIQIPLNKGRNMLGIVDEYNVLKSDQVFIQYTILDRNRNNNNNNNNKNKTRILDQRKVVITKNPCHHPGDIRTFTAINHPKLKHLKDVVVFSQQGDRPAPHDISGSDLDGDEYLVVWHEDLVPTKTDNAQPYDYDSQTPADKFDGSVTRNNINDTILRIAEQDCLGRLSNLHLAFADKFGVDNVNRAAKDVLSTIELAGAISQEVDSGKTGYHPLSGNDIAKLNNALENKRPDFMDNPSLERYESLHILGKLYRASKKTLPGWNRLLRYHHHLRHLQVRTRDEPEKEDNEKELRNNDEEAKINLDQSLLDGVDRQHAGYRNCADFAKTLTSVYRQEIFEILNLYGLSHESDLWCRNSVNGLTGELEDTAYTELEQLVNRTRARFFNYQASYCDTGKCDDDTLVSKLCNTCRELQQAVVVACYDTCYTGEYASEQAPILSLPWLFATPLLQNRIDKEQPSSEGLLSIAMKNALGRLLSVQHRLRLDGSTLQFQTSEKRIVGEANVDLTVCVFIEILQQCMESKDYSYWPWIVSHFVRNTSSFVLMSKQSTPTDEWKLILRPHEIDEYDEYAALLISMNWTEEEDRMMHDYFQNILDICFDKGRQTNDIGFLNISEDIILLLQKMAINETII
;
A
#
# COMPACT_ATOMS: atom_id res chain seq x y z
N MET A 1 -12.69 -31.70 10.26
CA MET A 1 -14.06 -32.26 10.16
C MET A 1 -14.02 -33.48 9.26
N LEU A 2 -13.99 -34.66 9.88
CA LEU A 2 -14.05 -35.97 9.22
C LEU A 2 -15.51 -36.45 9.20
N SER A 3 -15.96 -36.99 8.07
CA SER A 3 -16.96 -38.07 8.05
C SER A 3 -16.92 -38.80 6.71
N GLU A 4 -17.00 -40.12 6.80
CA GLU A 4 -16.87 -41.13 5.76
C GLU A 4 -17.97 -41.08 4.68
N GLY A 5 -17.63 -41.64 3.51
CA GLY A 5 -18.60 -41.91 2.44
C GLY A 5 -17.93 -42.59 1.26
N LYS A 6 -17.72 -43.91 1.34
CA LYS A 6 -17.39 -44.76 0.19
C LYS A 6 -18.55 -44.70 -0.81
N HIS A 7 -18.32 -44.26 -2.05
CA HIS A 7 -19.09 -44.72 -3.22
C HIS A 7 -18.27 -44.59 -4.51
N ASN A 8 -18.21 -45.69 -5.26
CA ASN A 8 -17.59 -45.81 -6.58
C ASN A 8 -18.29 -44.91 -7.59
N MET A 9 -17.57 -43.94 -8.17
CA MET A 9 -18.01 -43.25 -9.40
C MET A 9 -16.84 -42.97 -10.34
N LYS A 10 -17.16 -43.09 -11.63
CA LYS A 10 -16.30 -43.06 -12.82
C LYS A 10 -15.32 -41.87 -12.87
N LYS A 11 -14.16 -42.13 -13.49
CA LYS A 11 -12.96 -41.26 -13.58
C LYS A 11 -13.20 -39.81 -14.00
N GLU A 12 -14.23 -39.51 -14.82
CA GLU A 12 -14.48 -38.16 -15.34
C GLU A 12 -15.20 -37.21 -14.35
N ASN A 13 -15.76 -37.71 -13.24
CA ASN A 13 -16.41 -36.88 -12.20
C ASN A 13 -15.47 -36.52 -11.03
N ASN A 14 -14.23 -37.00 -11.00
CA ASN A 14 -13.37 -36.89 -9.82
C ASN A 14 -12.65 -35.54 -9.71
N GLU A 15 -12.27 -34.92 -10.83
CA GLU A 15 -11.59 -33.62 -10.87
C GLU A 15 -12.52 -32.48 -10.37
N GLN A 16 -13.76 -32.46 -10.87
CA GLN A 16 -14.76 -31.46 -10.46
C GLN A 16 -15.10 -31.56 -8.96
N ILE A 17 -15.11 -32.77 -8.39
CA ILE A 17 -15.45 -33.03 -7.00
C ILE A 17 -14.25 -32.76 -6.06
N ALA A 18 -13.01 -33.08 -6.45
CA ALA A 18 -11.81 -32.75 -5.68
C ALA A 18 -11.60 -31.22 -5.58
N ALA A 19 -11.81 -30.51 -6.70
CA ALA A 19 -11.81 -29.05 -6.72
C ALA A 19 -12.84 -28.45 -5.75
N ASN A 20 -14.01 -29.09 -5.58
CA ASN A 20 -15.04 -28.63 -4.65
C ASN A 20 -14.63 -28.74 -3.17
N GLN A 21 -13.88 -29.79 -2.77
CA GLN A 21 -13.44 -29.96 -1.38
C GLN A 21 -12.34 -28.97 -0.99
N THR A 22 -11.34 -28.78 -1.87
CA THR A 22 -10.29 -27.76 -1.70
C THR A 22 -10.90 -26.37 -1.58
N LYS A 23 -11.88 -26.05 -2.43
CA LYS A 23 -12.63 -24.79 -2.38
C LYS A 23 -13.38 -24.62 -1.05
N LYS A 24 -13.97 -25.69 -0.53
CA LYS A 24 -14.67 -25.69 0.76
C LYS A 24 -13.72 -25.41 1.92
N ASN A 25 -12.59 -26.13 2.01
CA ASN A 25 -11.58 -25.92 3.06
C ASN A 25 -11.05 -24.47 3.04
N ARG A 26 -10.73 -23.96 1.85
CA ARG A 26 -10.29 -22.57 1.66
C ARG A 26 -11.36 -21.57 2.09
N ALA A 27 -12.62 -21.80 1.74
CA ALA A 27 -13.73 -20.94 2.15
C ALA A 27 -13.91 -20.92 3.67
N THR A 28 -13.78 -22.08 4.34
CA THR A 28 -13.81 -22.16 5.81
C THR A 28 -12.70 -21.33 6.45
N ILE A 29 -11.45 -21.45 5.98
CA ILE A 29 -10.33 -20.64 6.50
C ILE A 29 -10.60 -19.15 6.27
N LYS A 30 -11.05 -18.75 5.08
CA LYS A 30 -11.40 -17.35 4.78
C LYS A 30 -12.49 -16.82 5.70
N GLN A 31 -13.52 -17.63 5.99
CA GLN A 31 -14.61 -17.25 6.88
C GLN A 31 -14.13 -17.09 8.32
N LEU A 32 -13.36 -18.04 8.85
CA LEU A 32 -12.83 -18.00 10.21
C LEU A 32 -11.88 -16.82 10.42
N LEU A 33 -11.01 -16.53 9.44
CA LEU A 33 -10.02 -15.45 9.51
C LEU A 33 -10.53 -14.10 8.99
N ARG A 34 -11.80 -14.02 8.54
CA ARG A 34 -12.42 -12.81 7.94
C ARG A 34 -11.63 -12.23 6.75
N ILE A 35 -11.01 -13.09 5.94
CA ILE A 35 -10.16 -12.69 4.81
C ILE A 35 -10.96 -12.67 3.51
N ARG A 36 -10.88 -11.53 2.79
CA ARG A 36 -11.54 -11.37 1.48
C ARG A 36 -10.77 -12.03 0.34
N ASN A 37 -9.44 -11.84 0.36
CA ASN A 37 -8.56 -12.31 -0.70
C ASN A 37 -8.36 -13.83 -0.67
N ASP A 38 -8.14 -14.36 -1.86
CA ASP A 38 -7.87 -15.77 -2.10
C ASP A 38 -6.38 -16.07 -1.93
N PHE A 39 -6.01 -17.15 -1.22
CA PHE A 39 -4.62 -17.58 -0.95
C PHE A 39 -4.29 -18.97 -1.56
N SER A 40 -3.04 -19.27 -1.89
CA SER A 40 -2.59 -20.56 -2.44
C SER A 40 -1.75 -21.41 -1.49
N ALA A 41 -1.18 -20.82 -0.43
CA ALA A 41 -0.40 -21.56 0.57
C ALA A 41 -0.69 -21.11 2.00
N VAL A 42 -0.46 -22.02 2.95
CA VAL A 42 -0.68 -21.87 4.39
C VAL A 42 0.56 -22.36 5.13
N GLN A 43 1.19 -21.48 5.91
CA GLN A 43 2.12 -21.88 6.95
C GLN A 43 1.30 -22.31 8.17
N PHE A 44 1.60 -23.49 8.71
CA PHE A 44 0.77 -24.13 9.71
C PHE A 44 1.56 -24.78 10.85
N ARG A 45 0.84 -25.06 11.95
CA ARG A 45 1.20 -26.03 12.97
C ARG A 45 0.04 -27.01 13.16
N TYR A 46 0.35 -28.30 13.28
CA TYR A 46 -0.65 -29.35 13.45
C TYR A 46 0.01 -30.62 13.98
N ASP A 47 -0.48 -31.20 15.09
CA ASP A 47 -0.03 -32.50 15.59
C ASP A 47 1.52 -32.63 15.63
N GLY A 48 2.20 -31.71 16.33
CA GLY A 48 3.68 -31.71 16.41
C GLY A 48 4.41 -31.54 15.05
N ALA A 49 3.68 -31.23 13.97
CA ALA A 49 4.21 -30.88 12.68
C ALA A 49 4.18 -29.36 12.44
N LYS A 50 5.19 -28.87 11.71
CA LYS A 50 5.33 -27.48 11.26
C LYS A 50 5.73 -27.48 9.79
N GLY A 51 5.14 -26.60 8.99
CA GLY A 51 5.59 -26.39 7.62
C GLY A 51 4.69 -25.45 6.81
N VAL A 52 4.83 -25.52 5.49
CA VAL A 52 3.93 -24.88 4.52
C VAL A 52 3.21 -25.95 3.71
N VAL A 53 1.90 -25.79 3.54
CA VAL A 53 1.09 -26.59 2.61
C VAL A 53 0.47 -25.69 1.55
N SER A 54 0.42 -26.17 0.32
CA SER A 54 -0.20 -25.48 -0.81
C SER A 54 -1.51 -26.15 -1.23
N ILE A 55 -2.34 -25.38 -1.93
CA ILE A 55 -3.53 -25.91 -2.58
C ILE A 55 -3.10 -26.82 -3.72
N HIS A 56 -3.59 -28.06 -3.73
CA HIS A 56 -3.33 -29.02 -4.80
C HIS A 56 -4.68 -29.51 -5.40
N PRO A 57 -5.00 -29.17 -6.66
CA PRO A 57 -6.26 -29.51 -7.33
C PRO A 57 -6.55 -31.02 -7.40
N ASP A 58 -5.51 -31.83 -7.64
CA ASP A 58 -5.68 -33.27 -7.87
C ASP A 58 -5.62 -34.12 -6.58
N MET A 59 -5.87 -33.50 -5.41
CA MET A 59 -5.85 -34.22 -4.14
C MET A 59 -6.95 -35.29 -4.07
N PRO A 60 -6.65 -36.52 -3.58
CA PRO A 60 -7.66 -37.54 -3.37
C PRO A 60 -8.76 -37.07 -2.41
N LYS A 61 -10.02 -37.43 -2.70
CA LYS A 61 -11.21 -36.91 -1.98
C LYS A 61 -11.20 -37.13 -0.46
N ASN A 62 -10.56 -38.20 0.00
CA ASN A 62 -10.47 -38.59 1.41
C ASN A 62 -9.28 -37.98 2.14
N ILE A 63 -8.43 -37.21 1.45
CA ILE A 63 -7.24 -36.60 2.02
C ILE A 63 -7.44 -35.08 2.05
N HIS A 64 -7.59 -34.52 3.24
CA HIS A 64 -7.77 -33.08 3.44
C HIS A 64 -6.44 -32.34 3.63
N LEU A 65 -5.39 -33.05 4.05
CA LEU A 65 -4.08 -32.54 4.37
C LEU A 65 -3.07 -33.65 4.12
N SER A 66 -1.97 -33.32 3.43
CA SER A 66 -0.82 -34.22 3.26
C SER A 66 0.40 -33.52 3.85
N ILE A 67 1.06 -34.16 4.82
CA ILE A 67 2.25 -33.64 5.48
C ILE A 67 3.45 -34.53 5.17
N ARG A 68 4.61 -33.92 4.96
CA ARG A 68 5.87 -34.65 4.75
C ARG A 68 6.45 -35.13 6.07
N HIS A 69 7.25 -36.20 6.01
CA HIS A 69 7.97 -36.69 7.19
C HIS A 69 8.85 -35.60 7.82
N SER A 70 9.52 -34.78 7.01
CA SER A 70 10.36 -33.65 7.48
C SER A 70 9.59 -32.57 8.25
N MET A 71 8.26 -32.50 8.10
CA MET A 71 7.42 -31.54 8.82
C MET A 71 7.11 -32.00 10.24
N LYS A 72 7.09 -33.32 10.53
CA LYS A 72 6.82 -33.86 11.87
C LYS A 72 8.07 -33.65 12.74
N LYS A 73 7.97 -32.79 13.75
CA LYS A 73 9.09 -32.44 14.64
C LYS A 73 9.09 -33.27 15.92
N PHE A 74 7.90 -33.58 16.44
CA PHE A 74 7.71 -34.44 17.61
C PHE A 74 6.31 -35.08 17.59
N ASN A 75 6.11 -36.09 18.43
CA ASN A 75 4.79 -36.69 18.61
C ASN A 75 3.95 -35.81 19.55
N SER A 76 2.69 -35.60 19.18
CA SER A 76 1.75 -34.79 19.92
C SER A 76 0.38 -35.45 19.86
N ASP A 77 -0.48 -35.14 20.83
CA ASP A 77 -1.90 -35.50 20.78
C ASP A 77 -2.76 -34.29 20.37
N HIS A 78 -2.12 -33.18 19.95
CA HIS A 78 -2.80 -31.94 19.58
C HIS A 78 -3.46 -32.04 18.20
N ASP A 79 -4.77 -31.85 18.13
CA ASP A 79 -5.59 -32.10 16.94
C ASP A 79 -6.12 -30.83 16.25
N TYR A 80 -5.73 -29.64 16.70
CA TYR A 80 -6.07 -28.37 16.05
C TYR A 80 -5.08 -28.01 14.95
N PHE A 81 -5.63 -27.59 13.80
CA PHE A 81 -4.87 -27.03 12.69
C PHE A 81 -4.73 -25.52 12.87
N GLU A 82 -3.54 -25.06 13.19
CA GLU A 82 -3.23 -23.66 13.48
C GLU A 82 -2.66 -22.99 12.24
N VAL A 83 -3.23 -21.85 11.85
CA VAL A 83 -2.75 -21.06 10.72
C VAL A 83 -1.78 -20.00 11.23
N CYS A 84 -0.50 -20.12 10.86
CA CYS A 84 0.52 -19.13 11.19
C CYS A 84 0.60 -18.03 10.13
N LYS A 85 0.42 -18.34 8.85
CA LYS A 85 0.51 -17.34 7.77
C LYS A 85 -0.14 -17.85 6.50
N LEU A 86 -0.63 -16.94 5.67
CA LEU A 86 -1.18 -17.25 4.35
C LEU A 86 -0.35 -16.60 3.25
N SER A 87 -0.31 -17.19 2.06
CA SER A 87 0.22 -16.49 0.88
C SER A 87 -0.61 -15.25 0.56
N ALA A 88 0.04 -14.10 0.32
CA ALA A 88 -0.62 -12.84 0.02
C ALA A 88 0.33 -11.93 -0.76
N PRO A 89 -0.17 -10.95 -1.54
CA PRO A 89 0.68 -10.01 -2.25
C PRO A 89 1.34 -9.04 -1.27
N ARG A 90 2.61 -9.31 -0.90
CA ARG A 90 3.37 -8.50 0.07
C ARG A 90 4.40 -7.61 -0.63
N PRO A 91 4.45 -6.30 -0.30
CA PRO A 91 5.53 -5.43 -0.78
C PRO A 91 6.88 -5.91 -0.26
N ILE A 92 7.95 -5.54 -0.95
CA ILE A 92 9.33 -5.77 -0.49
C ILE A 92 10.06 -4.46 -0.36
N TYR A 93 11.01 -4.49 0.57
CA TYR A 93 11.98 -3.43 0.75
C TYR A 93 13.36 -4.06 0.63
N LEU A 94 14.24 -3.45 -0.15
CA LEU A 94 15.66 -3.75 -0.09
C LEU A 94 16.19 -3.31 1.28
N ASN A 95 17.16 -4.06 1.79
CA ASN A 95 17.95 -3.70 2.96
C ASN A 95 19.42 -3.56 2.56
N ARG A 96 20.26 -3.14 3.51
CA ARG A 96 21.68 -2.88 3.29
C ARG A 96 22.42 -4.10 2.74
N GLN A 97 22.15 -5.28 3.28
CA GLN A 97 22.78 -6.53 2.89
C GLN A 97 22.43 -6.91 1.45
N ALA A 98 21.15 -6.89 1.09
CA ALA A 98 20.70 -7.20 -0.25
C ALA A 98 21.27 -6.21 -1.28
N ILE A 99 21.30 -4.91 -0.97
CA ILE A 99 21.90 -3.89 -1.84
C ILE A 99 23.40 -4.16 -2.05
N LEU A 100 24.12 -4.50 -0.97
CA LEU A 100 25.54 -4.81 -1.02
C LEU A 100 25.84 -6.03 -1.91
N LEU A 101 25.06 -7.10 -1.76
CA LEU A 101 25.22 -8.31 -2.58
C LEU A 101 24.78 -8.09 -4.05
N LEU A 102 23.74 -7.30 -4.30
CA LEU A 102 23.34 -6.93 -5.67
C LEU A 102 24.39 -6.02 -6.34
N SER A 103 25.00 -5.10 -5.59
CA SER A 103 26.11 -4.26 -6.06
C SER A 103 27.32 -5.13 -6.42
N TYR A 104 27.65 -6.14 -5.59
CA TYR A 104 28.67 -7.14 -5.90
C TYR A 104 28.38 -7.90 -7.21
N ARG A 105 27.11 -8.21 -7.47
CA ARG A 105 26.64 -8.81 -8.74
C ARG A 105 26.61 -7.84 -9.92
N GLN A 106 27.25 -6.68 -9.80
CA GLN A 106 27.39 -5.63 -10.83
C GLN A 106 26.08 -4.91 -11.21
N ILE A 107 25.12 -4.83 -10.29
CA ILE A 107 24.01 -3.87 -10.44
C ILE A 107 24.57 -2.45 -10.28
N PHE A 108 24.20 -1.57 -11.21
CA PHE A 108 24.68 -0.19 -11.20
C PHE A 108 24.15 0.60 -10.00
N ASP A 109 25.01 1.42 -9.41
CA ASP A 109 24.66 2.38 -8.35
C ASP A 109 23.46 3.26 -8.71
N SER A 110 23.35 3.65 -10.00
CA SER A 110 22.24 4.46 -10.51
C SER A 110 20.88 3.78 -10.33
N SER A 111 20.80 2.45 -10.45
CA SER A 111 19.56 1.70 -10.26
C SER A 111 19.00 1.89 -8.85
N PHE A 112 19.85 1.83 -7.83
CA PHE A 112 19.45 2.02 -6.43
C PHE A 112 19.14 3.50 -6.12
N LEU A 113 19.95 4.42 -6.65
CA LEU A 113 19.75 5.87 -6.44
C LEU A 113 18.44 6.36 -7.05
N ILE A 114 18.12 5.95 -8.28
CA ILE A 114 16.85 6.27 -8.95
C ILE A 114 15.69 5.70 -8.14
N LEU A 115 15.81 4.46 -7.66
CA LEU A 115 14.74 3.84 -6.89
C LEU A 115 14.52 4.54 -5.53
N GLN A 116 15.59 4.91 -4.82
CA GLN A 116 15.50 5.72 -3.60
C GLN A 116 14.86 7.09 -3.88
N GLN A 117 15.23 7.74 -4.99
CA GLN A 117 14.66 9.01 -5.40
C GLN A 117 13.16 8.88 -5.68
N GLN A 118 12.71 7.82 -6.37
CA GLN A 118 11.28 7.55 -6.60
C GLN A 118 10.52 7.35 -5.28
N ASN A 119 11.13 6.69 -4.30
CA ASN A 119 10.55 6.55 -2.96
C ASN A 119 10.38 7.95 -2.31
N HIS A 120 11.41 8.80 -2.32
CA HIS A 120 11.33 10.16 -1.80
C HIS A 120 10.29 11.03 -2.54
N LEU A 121 10.22 10.95 -3.86
CA LEU A 121 9.24 11.68 -4.67
C LEU A 121 7.81 11.26 -4.35
N THR A 122 7.57 9.97 -4.06
CA THR A 122 6.25 9.49 -3.63
C THR A 122 5.81 10.15 -2.32
N LEU A 123 6.74 10.33 -1.36
CA LEU A 123 6.46 11.04 -0.11
C LEU A 123 6.15 12.52 -0.37
N ILE A 124 6.93 13.19 -1.22
CA ILE A 124 6.69 14.60 -1.58
C ILE A 124 5.33 14.76 -2.27
N ARG A 125 5.01 13.89 -3.23
CA ARG A 125 3.71 13.89 -3.92
C ARG A 125 2.54 13.72 -2.96
N SER A 126 2.70 12.92 -1.90
CA SER A 126 1.64 12.75 -0.89
C SER A 126 1.32 14.04 -0.10
N LEU A 127 2.18 15.07 -0.17
CA LEU A 127 1.92 16.40 0.40
C LEU A 127 1.33 17.39 -0.60
N LEU A 128 1.25 17.02 -1.88
CA LEU A 128 0.84 17.89 -2.99
C LEU A 128 -0.42 17.38 -3.70
N ARG A 129 -0.64 16.06 -3.72
CA ARG A 129 -1.73 15.41 -4.42
C ARG A 129 -2.57 14.56 -3.47
N ASN A 130 -3.84 14.91 -3.32
CA ASN A 130 -4.73 14.28 -2.34
C ASN A 130 -4.86 12.75 -2.54
N SER A 131 -4.84 12.26 -3.78
CA SER A 131 -4.88 10.81 -4.05
C SER A 131 -3.61 10.08 -3.59
N ASP A 132 -2.45 10.74 -3.60
CA ASP A 132 -1.21 10.14 -3.09
C ASP A 132 -1.13 10.27 -1.56
N ALA A 133 -1.70 11.33 -1.00
CA ALA A 133 -1.93 11.50 0.42
C ALA A 133 -2.78 10.35 0.98
N GLU A 134 -3.93 10.11 0.37
CA GLU A 134 -4.83 9.01 0.68
C GLU A 134 -4.08 7.67 0.63
N LYS A 135 -3.37 7.37 -0.48
CA LYS A 135 -2.59 6.13 -0.62
C LYS A 135 -1.58 5.93 0.52
N LEU A 136 -0.90 7.00 0.94
CA LEU A 136 0.09 6.92 2.02
C LEU A 136 -0.60 6.69 3.38
N ILE A 137 -1.70 7.40 3.66
CA ILE A 137 -2.50 7.22 4.88
C ILE A 137 -3.01 5.79 4.98
N PHE A 138 -3.63 5.26 3.94
CA PHE A 138 -4.12 3.88 3.91
C PHE A 138 -3.01 2.83 4.02
N GLU A 139 -1.77 3.18 3.67
CA GLU A 139 -0.62 2.30 3.85
C GLU A 139 -0.04 2.35 5.27
N LYS A 140 -0.06 3.51 5.92
CA LYS A 140 0.66 3.77 7.18
C LYS A 140 -0.24 3.78 8.42
N VAL A 141 -1.54 3.94 8.24
CA VAL A 141 -2.53 4.05 9.32
C VAL A 141 -3.36 2.76 9.39
N PRO A 142 -3.77 2.32 10.60
CA PRO A 142 -4.56 1.10 10.77
C PRO A 142 -5.83 1.06 9.93
N SER A 143 -5.99 -0.02 9.16
CA SER A 143 -7.18 -0.21 8.32
C SER A 143 -8.50 -0.31 9.10
N TRP A 144 -8.46 -0.62 10.40
CA TRP A 144 -9.64 -0.64 11.27
C TRP A 144 -10.04 0.75 11.79
N PHE A 145 -9.15 1.74 11.66
CA PHE A 145 -9.42 3.13 12.03
C PHE A 145 -10.11 3.88 10.89
N LEU A 146 -9.60 3.75 9.66
CA LEU A 146 -10.14 4.43 8.48
C LEU A 146 -11.45 3.75 8.01
N PRO A 147 -12.60 4.46 7.95
CA PRO A 147 -13.81 3.87 7.42
C PRO A 147 -13.68 3.66 5.90
N LYS A 148 -14.40 2.67 5.37
CA LYS A 148 -14.36 2.35 3.94
C LYS A 148 -14.91 3.48 3.07
N ASP A 149 -15.83 4.25 3.64
CA ASP A 149 -16.58 5.30 2.96
C ASP A 149 -15.82 6.64 2.95
N ILE A 150 -14.62 6.69 3.56
CA ILE A 150 -13.78 7.90 3.58
C ILE A 150 -13.40 8.36 2.17
N HIS A 151 -13.28 7.41 1.24
CA HIS A 151 -13.00 7.68 -0.18
C HIS A 151 -14.17 8.40 -0.85
N ASP A 152 -15.40 7.98 -0.53
CA ASP A 152 -16.63 8.53 -1.13
C ASP A 152 -16.94 9.94 -0.63
N ALA A 153 -16.33 10.35 0.49
CA ALA A 153 -16.54 11.66 1.09
C ALA A 153 -15.55 12.74 0.61
N ASN A 154 -14.66 12.43 -0.34
CA ASN A 154 -13.74 13.37 -0.98
C ASN A 154 -12.98 14.29 0.01
N ILE A 155 -12.47 13.71 1.10
CA ILE A 155 -11.74 14.44 2.14
C ILE A 155 -10.42 14.97 1.58
N ASP A 156 -10.11 16.22 1.91
CA ASP A 156 -8.78 16.79 1.68
C ASP A 156 -7.81 16.36 2.79
N PHE A 157 -7.14 15.22 2.60
CA PHE A 157 -6.14 14.70 3.53
C PHE A 157 -4.94 15.64 3.71
N ILE A 158 -4.67 16.51 2.74
CA ILE A 158 -3.51 17.41 2.75
C ILE A 158 -3.75 18.57 3.70
N HIS A 159 -4.96 19.14 3.69
CA HIS A 159 -5.28 20.35 4.46
C HIS A 159 -6.01 20.05 5.77
N GLU A 160 -6.68 18.91 5.90
CA GLU A 160 -7.30 18.50 7.14
C GLU A 160 -6.23 18.31 8.23
N PRO A 161 -6.27 19.08 9.34
CA PRO A 161 -5.21 19.14 10.34
C PRO A 161 -4.75 17.80 10.95
N PHE A 162 -5.66 16.85 11.18
CA PHE A 162 -5.29 15.53 11.74
C PHE A 162 -4.58 14.67 10.69
N PHE A 163 -5.14 14.53 9.49
CA PHE A 163 -4.53 13.79 8.38
C PHE A 163 -3.22 14.42 7.92
N ARG A 164 -3.12 15.75 7.91
CA ARG A 164 -1.87 16.46 7.61
C ARG A 164 -0.76 16.09 8.60
N GLN A 165 -1.08 15.98 9.89
CA GLN A 165 -0.12 15.50 10.89
C GLN A 165 0.29 14.05 10.64
N LEU A 166 -0.67 13.17 10.32
CA LEU A 166 -0.39 11.78 9.98
C LEU A 166 0.47 11.64 8.72
N LEU A 167 0.22 12.44 7.69
CA LEU A 167 0.98 12.46 6.44
C LEU A 167 2.42 12.88 6.67
N ILE A 168 2.62 13.99 7.39
CA ILE A 168 3.96 14.50 7.68
C ILE A 168 4.74 13.49 8.52
N ASN A 169 4.11 12.90 9.54
CA ASN A 169 4.76 11.87 10.34
C ASN A 169 5.07 10.61 9.53
N SER A 170 4.14 10.16 8.68
CA SER A 170 4.33 9.02 7.77
C SER A 170 5.49 9.24 6.80
N CYS A 171 5.61 10.45 6.24
CA CYS A 171 6.71 10.83 5.36
C CYS A 171 8.05 10.86 6.09
N LEU A 172 8.06 11.42 7.30
CA LEU A 172 9.23 11.48 8.15
C LEU A 172 9.69 10.08 8.57
N GLN A 173 8.80 9.22 9.03
CA GLN A 173 9.13 7.86 9.42
C GLN A 173 9.69 7.07 8.23
N SER A 174 9.09 7.24 7.05
CA SER A 174 9.61 6.64 5.81
C SER A 174 11.01 7.18 5.46
N THR A 175 11.26 8.47 5.69
CA THR A 175 12.58 9.08 5.50
C THR A 175 13.61 8.59 6.52
N LYS A 176 13.21 8.41 7.79
CA LYS A 176 14.05 7.80 8.85
C LYS A 176 14.41 6.36 8.48
N ASP A 177 13.45 5.57 8.00
CA ASP A 177 13.67 4.21 7.52
C ASP A 177 14.68 4.16 6.34
N LEU A 178 14.58 5.09 5.39
CA LEU A 178 15.54 5.23 4.28
C LEU A 178 16.95 5.60 4.78
N LEU A 179 17.06 6.53 5.73
CA LEU A 179 18.34 6.96 6.30
C LEU A 179 19.01 5.86 7.15
N GLN A 180 18.28 5.34 8.14
CA GLN A 180 18.82 4.48 9.21
C GLN A 180 18.90 3.01 8.81
N ARG A 181 18.07 2.55 7.86
CA ARG A 181 17.99 1.14 7.46
C ARG A 181 18.15 0.93 5.97
N THR A 182 18.21 2.00 5.17
CA THR A 182 18.25 1.92 3.70
C THR A 182 17.09 1.10 3.16
N ARG A 183 15.91 1.28 3.78
CA ARG A 183 14.70 0.50 3.49
C ARG A 183 14.00 1.01 2.23
N ILE A 184 14.53 0.64 1.06
CA ILE A 184 14.04 1.12 -0.24
C ILE A 184 12.95 0.19 -0.76
N GLN A 185 11.72 0.70 -0.95
CA GLN A 185 10.63 -0.09 -1.48
C GLN A 185 10.82 -0.35 -2.98
N ILE A 186 10.67 -1.62 -3.39
CA ILE A 186 10.55 -1.97 -4.81
C ILE A 186 9.11 -1.69 -5.27
N PRO A 187 8.88 -1.18 -6.50
CA PRO A 187 7.53 -0.97 -7.01
C PRO A 187 6.72 -2.26 -6.93
N LEU A 188 5.46 -2.15 -6.50
CA LEU A 188 4.62 -3.30 -6.16
C LEU A 188 4.62 -4.36 -7.26
N ASN A 189 4.40 -3.97 -8.52
CA ASN A 189 4.29 -4.93 -9.62
C ASN A 189 5.66 -5.34 -10.22
N LYS A 190 6.78 -5.08 -9.51
CA LYS A 190 8.16 -5.41 -9.89
C LYS A 190 8.92 -6.24 -8.83
N GLY A 191 8.30 -6.56 -7.70
CA GLY A 191 8.87 -7.45 -6.69
C GLY A 191 7.93 -7.73 -5.51
N ARG A 192 8.09 -8.90 -4.87
CA ARG A 192 7.21 -9.40 -3.80
C ARG A 192 7.95 -10.25 -2.77
N ASN A 193 7.44 -10.21 -1.53
CA ASN A 193 7.86 -11.15 -0.49
C ASN A 193 6.94 -12.35 -0.60
N MET A 194 7.48 -13.52 -0.91
CA MET A 194 6.67 -14.69 -1.25
C MET A 194 7.02 -15.88 -0.36
N LEU A 195 6.01 -16.63 0.09
CA LEU A 195 6.25 -17.93 0.70
C LEU A 195 6.85 -18.87 -0.36
N GLY A 196 7.89 -19.60 0.00
CA GLY A 196 8.43 -20.67 -0.84
C GLY A 196 7.60 -21.94 -0.73
N ILE A 197 7.33 -22.56 -1.88
CA ILE A 197 6.79 -23.92 -1.98
C ILE A 197 7.54 -24.69 -3.06
N VAL A 198 7.33 -26.00 -3.10
CA VAL A 198 7.94 -26.88 -4.11
C VAL A 198 6.93 -27.23 -5.20
N ASP A 199 7.45 -27.48 -6.39
CA ASP A 199 6.72 -28.00 -7.54
C ASP A 199 6.39 -29.50 -7.36
N GLU A 200 5.21 -29.77 -6.82
CA GLU A 200 4.68 -31.14 -6.64
C GLU A 200 4.45 -31.89 -7.97
N TYR A 201 4.41 -31.19 -9.10
CA TYR A 201 4.19 -31.81 -10.42
C TYR A 201 5.48 -32.17 -11.16
N ASN A 202 6.64 -31.75 -10.64
CA ASN A 202 7.96 -31.98 -11.25
C ASN A 202 8.10 -31.48 -12.71
N VAL A 203 7.57 -30.30 -13.00
CA VAL A 203 7.56 -29.72 -14.35
C VAL A 203 8.62 -28.63 -14.55
N LEU A 204 9.12 -28.03 -13.48
CA LEU A 204 10.19 -27.03 -13.52
C LEU A 204 11.56 -27.71 -13.52
N LYS A 205 12.50 -27.18 -14.33
CA LYS A 205 13.93 -27.55 -14.27
C LYS A 205 14.62 -26.90 -13.06
N SER A 206 15.82 -27.36 -12.72
CA SER A 206 16.57 -26.91 -11.53
C SER A 206 16.85 -25.40 -11.49
N ASP A 207 16.99 -24.73 -12.64
CA ASP A 207 17.21 -23.28 -12.75
C ASP A 207 15.92 -22.46 -12.96
N GLN A 208 14.76 -23.12 -12.86
CA GLN A 208 13.45 -22.54 -13.13
C GLN A 208 12.60 -22.39 -11.87
N VAL A 209 11.78 -21.34 -11.86
CA VAL A 209 10.75 -21.10 -10.86
C VAL A 209 9.42 -20.79 -11.54
N PHE A 210 8.30 -21.00 -10.84
CA PHE A 210 7.01 -20.47 -11.27
C PHE A 210 6.56 -19.35 -10.34
N ILE A 211 6.15 -18.23 -10.94
CA ILE A 211 5.68 -17.05 -10.22
C ILE A 211 4.42 -16.50 -10.92
N GLN A 212 3.32 -16.52 -10.19
CA GLN A 212 2.10 -15.80 -10.52
C GLN A 212 1.76 -14.88 -9.36
N TYR A 213 1.59 -13.59 -9.64
CA TYR A 213 1.38 -12.58 -8.61
C TYR A 213 0.06 -11.84 -8.83
N THR A 214 -0.58 -11.47 -7.74
CA THR A 214 -1.72 -10.57 -7.75
C THR A 214 -1.25 -9.15 -8.12
N ILE A 215 -1.87 -8.58 -9.16
CA ILE A 215 -1.65 -7.19 -9.56
C ILE A 215 -2.29 -6.30 -8.50
N LEU A 216 -1.48 -5.45 -7.89
CA LEU A 216 -1.95 -4.44 -6.95
C LEU A 216 -2.02 -3.11 -7.69
N ASP A 217 -3.12 -2.87 -8.40
CA ASP A 217 -3.46 -1.55 -8.93
C ASP A 217 -4.31 -0.81 -7.91
N ARG A 218 -3.68 0.11 -7.17
CA ARG A 218 -4.36 0.93 -6.16
C ARG A 218 -5.23 2.05 -6.76
N ASN A 219 -5.22 2.24 -8.08
CA ASN A 219 -6.14 3.16 -8.79
C ASN A 219 -7.50 2.52 -9.12
N ARG A 220 -7.76 1.29 -8.69
CA ARG A 220 -9.09 0.68 -8.81
C ARG A 220 -10.04 1.31 -7.81
N ASN A 221 -10.80 2.30 -8.28
CA ASN A 221 -12.12 2.60 -7.75
C ASN A 221 -12.87 1.27 -7.58
N ASN A 222 -13.38 1.02 -6.38
CA ASN A 222 -14.25 -0.11 -6.08
C ASN A 222 -15.58 0.06 -6.85
N ASN A 223 -15.58 -0.20 -8.15
CA ASN A 223 -16.82 -0.51 -8.83
C ASN A 223 -17.37 -1.76 -8.14
N ASN A 224 -18.55 -1.61 -7.54
CA ASN A 224 -19.36 -2.59 -6.80
C ASN A 224 -19.78 -3.83 -7.62
N ASN A 225 -19.03 -4.19 -8.66
CA ASN A 225 -19.18 -5.46 -9.34
C ASN A 225 -18.40 -6.52 -8.55
N ASN A 226 -19.15 -7.29 -7.74
CA ASN A 226 -18.75 -8.49 -7.01
C ASN A 226 -18.06 -9.60 -7.86
N ASN A 227 -17.71 -9.34 -9.12
CA ASN A 227 -17.09 -10.26 -10.05
C ASN A 227 -15.64 -9.92 -10.46
N ASN A 228 -15.06 -8.81 -9.97
CA ASN A 228 -13.67 -8.48 -10.28
C ASN A 228 -12.69 -9.36 -9.47
N LYS A 229 -12.46 -10.59 -9.95
CA LYS A 229 -11.33 -11.43 -9.55
C LYS A 229 -10.06 -10.56 -9.58
N ASN A 230 -9.28 -10.56 -8.51
CA ASN A 230 -7.95 -9.94 -8.47
C ASN A 230 -7.18 -10.35 -9.73
N LYS A 231 -6.94 -9.42 -10.67
CA LYS A 231 -6.18 -9.70 -11.89
C LYS A 231 -4.82 -10.24 -11.43
N THR A 232 -4.42 -11.42 -11.91
CA THR A 232 -3.10 -11.99 -11.64
C THR A 232 -2.26 -11.97 -12.89
N ARG A 233 -0.97 -11.76 -12.77
CA ARG A 233 -0.01 -11.85 -13.87
C ARG A 233 0.98 -12.98 -13.60
N ILE A 234 1.27 -13.75 -14.64
CA ILE A 234 2.27 -14.82 -14.63
C ILE A 234 3.55 -14.25 -15.23
N LEU A 235 4.68 -14.53 -14.60
CA LEU A 235 5.99 -14.27 -15.19
C LEU A 235 6.36 -15.46 -16.09
N ASP A 236 6.71 -15.18 -17.34
CA ASP A 236 7.12 -16.18 -18.31
C ASP A 236 8.40 -15.76 -19.03
N GLN A 237 9.32 -16.69 -19.19
CA GLN A 237 10.66 -16.50 -19.76
C GLN A 237 11.39 -15.27 -19.21
N ARG A 238 11.18 -14.94 -17.93
CA ARG A 238 11.73 -13.73 -17.30
C ARG A 238 12.76 -14.09 -16.24
N LYS A 239 13.92 -13.43 -16.26
CA LYS A 239 14.90 -13.57 -15.19
C LYS A 239 14.39 -12.87 -13.91
N VAL A 240 14.56 -13.54 -12.78
CA VAL A 240 14.16 -13.06 -11.46
C VAL A 240 15.30 -13.27 -10.49
N VAL A 241 15.46 -12.35 -9.55
CA VAL A 241 16.39 -12.48 -8.43
C VAL A 241 15.63 -12.92 -7.19
N ILE A 242 16.17 -13.91 -6.50
CA ILE A 242 15.59 -14.46 -5.29
C ILE A 242 16.67 -14.48 -4.20
N THR A 243 16.29 -14.01 -3.01
CA THR A 243 17.11 -14.13 -1.80
C THR A 243 16.22 -14.25 -0.56
N LYS A 244 16.82 -14.59 0.59
CA LYS A 244 16.18 -14.61 1.90
C LYS A 244 16.93 -13.66 2.83
N ASN A 245 16.20 -13.01 3.75
CA ASN A 245 16.84 -12.28 4.83
C ASN A 245 16.96 -13.15 6.09
N PRO A 246 18.07 -13.07 6.83
CA PRO A 246 19.28 -12.33 6.49
C PRO A 246 20.10 -13.01 5.36
N CYS A 247 20.73 -12.20 4.50
CA CYS A 247 21.68 -12.65 3.47
C CYS A 247 23.04 -12.00 3.72
N HIS A 248 24.12 -12.76 3.62
CA HIS A 248 25.47 -12.26 3.89
C HIS A 248 26.48 -12.79 2.87
N HIS A 249 26.33 -14.04 2.43
CA HIS A 249 27.25 -14.66 1.49
C HIS A 249 26.92 -14.25 0.05
N PRO A 250 27.91 -14.04 -0.85
CA PRO A 250 27.66 -13.77 -2.27
C PRO A 250 26.68 -14.73 -2.97
N GLY A 251 26.71 -16.00 -2.55
CA GLY A 251 25.85 -17.07 -3.06
C GLY A 251 24.36 -16.96 -2.65
N ASP A 252 24.04 -16.14 -1.66
CA ASP A 252 22.68 -15.99 -1.10
C ASP A 252 21.69 -15.27 -2.02
N ILE A 253 22.21 -14.56 -3.02
CA ILE A 253 21.40 -13.92 -4.06
C ILE A 253 21.53 -14.72 -5.34
N ARG A 254 20.42 -15.33 -5.77
CA ARG A 254 20.38 -16.21 -6.92
C ARG A 254 19.43 -15.70 -7.99
N THR A 255 19.86 -15.79 -9.24
CA THR A 255 19.05 -15.51 -10.41
C THR A 255 18.46 -16.80 -10.95
N PHE A 256 17.15 -16.82 -11.18
CA PHE A 256 16.39 -17.93 -11.77
C PHE A 256 15.66 -17.47 -13.03
N THR A 257 15.16 -18.42 -13.82
CA THR A 257 14.22 -18.14 -14.92
C THR A 257 12.79 -18.46 -14.48
N ALA A 258 11.92 -17.46 -14.43
CA ALA A 258 10.49 -17.67 -14.20
C ALA A 258 9.82 -18.20 -15.49
N ILE A 259 9.15 -19.36 -15.40
CA ILE A 259 8.51 -20.04 -16.52
C ILE A 259 7.03 -20.27 -16.21
N ASN A 260 6.17 -19.98 -17.18
CA ASN A 260 4.74 -20.29 -17.10
C ASN A 260 4.51 -21.78 -17.38
N HIS A 261 3.78 -22.46 -16.51
CA HIS A 261 3.36 -23.84 -16.73
C HIS A 261 1.88 -24.05 -16.38
N PRO A 262 1.06 -24.68 -17.26
CA PRO A 262 -0.38 -24.86 -17.04
C PRO A 262 -0.74 -25.53 -15.70
N LYS A 263 0.04 -26.54 -15.27
CA LYS A 263 -0.20 -27.25 -14.01
C LYS A 263 -0.03 -26.38 -12.77
N LEU A 264 0.71 -25.26 -12.85
CA LEU A 264 1.04 -24.42 -11.69
C LEU A 264 0.16 -23.15 -11.58
N LYS A 265 -0.70 -22.85 -12.56
CA LYS A 265 -1.52 -21.62 -12.63
C LYS A 265 -2.53 -21.40 -11.49
N HIS A 266 -2.78 -22.43 -10.67
CA HIS A 266 -3.62 -22.32 -9.49
C HIS A 266 -2.87 -21.75 -8.27
N LEU A 267 -1.54 -21.69 -8.34
CA LEU A 267 -0.66 -21.16 -7.31
C LEU A 267 -0.42 -19.67 -7.60
N LYS A 268 -0.66 -18.81 -6.60
CA LYS A 268 -0.44 -17.37 -6.71
C LYS A 268 0.10 -16.79 -5.42
N ASP A 269 0.84 -15.70 -5.54
CA ASP A 269 1.50 -14.98 -4.43
C ASP A 269 2.42 -15.89 -3.60
N VAL A 270 3.06 -16.83 -4.29
CA VAL A 270 4.07 -17.78 -3.80
C VAL A 270 5.16 -17.92 -4.86
N VAL A 271 6.35 -18.34 -4.44
CA VAL A 271 7.41 -18.77 -5.36
C VAL A 271 7.50 -20.28 -5.33
N VAL A 272 7.40 -20.90 -6.51
CA VAL A 272 7.45 -22.36 -6.66
C VAL A 272 8.83 -22.75 -7.15
N PHE A 273 9.57 -23.49 -6.32
CA PHE A 273 10.88 -24.02 -6.65
C PHE A 273 10.79 -25.41 -7.26
N SER A 274 11.69 -25.72 -8.18
CA SER A 274 11.85 -27.08 -8.71
C SER A 274 12.28 -28.06 -7.62
N GLN A 275 11.83 -29.31 -7.75
CA GLN A 275 12.37 -30.44 -7.00
C GLN A 275 13.53 -31.16 -7.73
N GLN A 276 13.91 -30.67 -8.91
CA GLN A 276 15.03 -31.17 -9.70
C GLN A 276 16.34 -30.47 -9.34
N GLY A 277 17.46 -31.12 -9.61
CA GLY A 277 18.81 -30.63 -9.33
C GLY A 277 19.51 -31.46 -8.26
N ASP A 278 20.81 -31.25 -8.10
CA ASP A 278 21.64 -32.02 -7.17
C ASP A 278 21.43 -31.58 -5.71
N ARG A 279 21.00 -30.33 -5.51
CA ARG A 279 20.70 -29.72 -4.21
C ARG A 279 19.42 -28.88 -4.31
N PRO A 280 18.55 -28.86 -3.28
CA PRO A 280 17.37 -27.99 -3.28
C PRO A 280 17.77 -26.52 -3.39
N ALA A 281 17.22 -25.81 -4.38
CA ALA A 281 17.51 -24.40 -4.60
C ALA A 281 17.32 -23.48 -3.36
N PRO A 282 16.31 -23.71 -2.48
CA PRO A 282 16.23 -23.03 -1.18
C PRO A 282 17.50 -23.11 -0.32
N HIS A 283 18.17 -24.27 -0.28
CA HIS A 283 19.37 -24.45 0.55
C HIS A 283 20.52 -23.55 0.08
N ASP A 284 20.58 -23.24 -1.22
CA ASP A 284 21.57 -22.32 -1.79
C ASP A 284 21.32 -20.86 -1.41
N ILE A 285 20.16 -20.54 -0.80
CA ILE A 285 19.72 -19.18 -0.46
C ILE A 285 19.72 -19.04 1.07
N SER A 286 20.86 -18.68 1.65
CA SER A 286 21.01 -18.48 3.11
C SER A 286 20.55 -19.70 3.93
N GLY A 287 20.83 -20.92 3.47
CA GLY A 287 20.45 -22.16 4.16
C GLY A 287 18.94 -22.33 4.36
N SER A 288 18.13 -21.78 3.45
CA SER A 288 16.68 -21.73 3.59
C SER A 288 16.02 -23.09 3.37
N ASP A 289 14.86 -23.29 4.01
CA ASP A 289 13.98 -24.43 3.77
C ASP A 289 12.58 -23.98 3.32
N LEU A 290 11.65 -24.93 3.17
CA LEU A 290 10.26 -24.66 2.76
C LEU A 290 9.26 -24.88 3.91
N ASP A 291 9.68 -24.64 5.16
CA ASP A 291 8.85 -24.81 6.35
C ASP A 291 8.09 -23.53 6.78
N GLY A 292 8.36 -22.43 6.09
CA GLY A 292 7.79 -21.11 6.40
C GLY A 292 8.58 -19.93 5.85
N ASP A 293 9.76 -20.16 5.27
CA ASP A 293 10.62 -19.10 4.77
C ASP A 293 9.94 -18.24 3.69
N GLU A 294 10.19 -16.94 3.78
CA GLU A 294 9.78 -15.95 2.80
C GLU A 294 10.97 -15.44 2.01
N TYR A 295 10.78 -15.31 0.71
CA TYR A 295 11.80 -14.90 -0.23
C TYR A 295 11.51 -13.52 -0.79
N LEU A 296 12.53 -12.67 -0.84
CA LEU A 296 12.52 -11.49 -1.69
C LEU A 296 12.66 -11.94 -3.14
N VAL A 297 11.57 -11.80 -3.90
CA VAL A 297 11.53 -12.11 -5.32
C VAL A 297 11.43 -10.81 -6.10
N VAL A 298 12.48 -10.46 -6.85
CA VAL A 298 12.61 -9.21 -7.60
C VAL A 298 12.69 -9.51 -9.09
N TRP A 299 11.84 -8.86 -9.89
CA TRP A 299 11.89 -8.93 -11.36
C TRP A 299 11.96 -7.54 -11.99
N HIS A 300 12.40 -6.55 -11.22
CA HIS A 300 12.73 -5.22 -11.71
C HIS A 300 13.98 -5.30 -12.59
N GLU A 301 13.86 -4.92 -13.86
CA GLU A 301 14.91 -5.11 -14.88
C GLU A 301 16.26 -4.51 -14.45
N ASP A 302 16.26 -3.29 -13.88
CA ASP A 302 17.48 -2.63 -13.40
C ASP A 302 18.13 -3.25 -12.16
N LEU A 303 17.49 -4.25 -11.52
CA LEU A 303 17.95 -4.93 -10.31
C LEU A 303 18.17 -6.43 -10.52
N VAL A 304 17.99 -6.94 -11.75
CA VAL A 304 18.28 -8.33 -12.10
C VAL A 304 19.68 -8.42 -12.72
N PRO A 305 20.65 -9.12 -12.11
CA PRO A 305 21.98 -9.27 -12.66
C PRO A 305 21.93 -10.00 -14.01
N THR A 306 22.44 -9.34 -15.04
CA THR A 306 22.55 -9.89 -16.41
C THR A 306 23.99 -10.13 -16.85
N LYS A 307 24.97 -9.59 -16.10
CA LYS A 307 26.40 -9.63 -16.43
C LYS A 307 27.20 -10.66 -15.63
N THR A 308 26.60 -11.23 -14.61
CA THR A 308 27.27 -12.15 -13.68
C THR A 308 26.42 -13.38 -13.44
N ASP A 309 27.06 -14.55 -13.47
CA ASP A 309 26.44 -15.81 -13.09
C ASP A 309 26.25 -15.89 -11.57
N ASN A 310 25.46 -16.87 -11.12
CA ASN A 310 25.29 -17.13 -9.70
C ASN A 310 26.64 -17.50 -9.07
N ALA A 311 26.98 -16.83 -7.97
CA ALA A 311 28.12 -17.22 -7.16
C ALA A 311 27.89 -18.61 -6.54
N GLN A 312 28.98 -19.28 -6.19
CA GLN A 312 28.90 -20.55 -5.48
C GLN A 312 28.15 -20.33 -4.15
N PRO A 313 27.13 -21.15 -3.85
CA PRO A 313 26.45 -21.09 -2.56
C PRO A 313 27.43 -21.46 -1.44
N TYR A 314 27.19 -20.92 -0.25
CA TYR A 314 27.91 -21.38 0.93
C TYR A 314 27.44 -22.80 1.28
N ASP A 315 28.33 -23.63 1.85
CA ASP A 315 27.94 -24.96 2.27
C ASP A 315 27.21 -24.92 3.62
N TYR A 316 25.91 -24.64 3.55
CA TYR A 316 25.06 -24.62 4.75
C TYR A 316 24.86 -26.01 5.37
N ASP A 317 25.19 -27.10 4.66
CA ASP A 317 24.95 -28.45 5.17
C ASP A 317 26.10 -28.91 6.08
N SER A 318 27.26 -28.22 6.06
CA SER A 318 28.42 -28.55 6.90
C SER A 318 28.35 -27.97 8.32
N GLN A 319 27.19 -27.44 8.74
CA GLN A 319 27.03 -26.86 10.06
C GLN A 319 27.03 -27.93 11.17
N THR A 320 27.55 -27.56 12.34
CA THR A 320 27.64 -28.43 13.51
C THR A 320 26.24 -28.89 13.95
N PRO A 321 25.95 -30.20 13.97
CA PRO A 321 24.67 -30.70 14.47
C PRO A 321 24.47 -30.33 15.94
N ALA A 322 23.22 -30.14 16.35
CA ALA A 322 22.89 -29.96 17.76
C ALA A 322 23.32 -31.19 18.58
N ASP A 323 23.85 -30.95 19.77
CA ASP A 323 24.16 -32.02 20.72
C ASP A 323 22.89 -32.80 21.05
N LYS A 324 22.94 -34.12 20.86
CA LYS A 324 21.84 -34.99 21.28
C LYS A 324 21.82 -35.09 22.80
N PHE A 325 20.74 -34.62 23.40
CA PHE A 325 20.51 -34.77 24.83
C PHE A 325 19.70 -36.05 25.10
N ASP A 326 20.38 -37.09 25.55
CA ASP A 326 19.76 -38.41 25.81
C ASP A 326 19.10 -38.51 27.21
N GLY A 327 19.05 -37.41 27.97
CA GLY A 327 18.47 -37.35 29.33
C GLY A 327 17.05 -36.79 29.39
N SER A 328 16.40 -36.93 30.55
CA SER A 328 15.15 -36.20 30.83
C SER A 328 15.44 -34.72 31.05
N VAL A 329 14.73 -33.83 30.36
CA VAL A 329 14.88 -32.37 30.52
C VAL A 329 14.50 -31.96 31.95
N THR A 330 15.45 -31.35 32.67
CA THR A 330 15.22 -30.81 34.03
C THR A 330 15.06 -29.29 34.00
N ARG A 331 14.52 -28.71 35.08
CA ARG A 331 14.42 -27.25 35.23
C ARG A 331 15.78 -26.56 35.20
N ASN A 332 16.84 -27.20 35.70
CA ASN A 332 18.19 -26.66 35.63
C ASN A 332 18.68 -26.58 34.18
N ASN A 333 18.39 -27.60 33.35
CA ASN A 333 18.75 -27.55 31.92
C ASN A 333 18.06 -26.39 31.18
N ILE A 334 16.82 -26.08 31.55
CA ILE A 334 16.09 -24.92 31.01
C ILE A 334 16.79 -23.62 31.44
N ASN A 335 17.09 -23.46 32.73
CA ASN A 335 17.78 -22.27 33.25
C ASN A 335 19.14 -22.07 32.57
N ASP A 336 19.97 -23.12 32.48
CA ASP A 336 21.29 -23.06 31.87
C ASP A 336 21.21 -22.68 30.39
N THR A 337 20.19 -23.17 29.68
CA THR A 337 19.98 -22.85 28.26
C THR A 337 19.56 -21.39 28.08
N ILE A 338 18.67 -20.87 28.92
CA ILE A 338 18.25 -19.47 28.89
C ILE A 338 19.45 -18.54 29.18
N LEU A 339 20.25 -18.86 30.20
CA LEU A 339 21.45 -18.10 30.55
C LEU A 339 22.45 -18.08 29.39
N ARG A 340 22.71 -19.25 28.78
CA ARG A 340 23.59 -19.37 27.60
C ARG A 340 23.13 -18.50 26.43
N ILE A 341 21.84 -18.55 26.10
CA ILE A 341 21.25 -17.72 25.03
C ILE A 341 21.42 -16.22 25.36
N ALA A 342 21.16 -15.81 26.60
CA ALA A 342 21.25 -14.40 27.02
C ALA A 342 22.69 -13.87 27.01
N GLU A 343 23.67 -14.69 27.40
CA GLU A 343 25.09 -14.29 27.47
C GLU A 343 25.74 -14.17 26.08
N GLN A 344 25.20 -14.89 25.07
CA GLN A 344 25.87 -15.09 23.79
C GLN A 344 25.20 -14.40 22.59
N ASP A 345 24.17 -13.58 22.81
CA ASP A 345 23.51 -12.81 21.74
C ASP A 345 24.49 -11.81 21.07
N CYS A 346 25.07 -12.23 19.95
CA CYS A 346 26.03 -11.45 19.17
C CYS A 346 25.66 -11.31 17.69
N LEU A 347 24.57 -11.92 17.24
CA LEU A 347 24.17 -11.95 15.84
C LEU A 347 24.05 -10.54 15.23
N GLY A 348 23.40 -9.61 15.95
CA GLY A 348 23.29 -8.21 15.51
C GLY A 348 24.65 -7.51 15.40
N ARG A 349 25.58 -7.80 16.31
CA ARG A 349 26.95 -7.25 16.28
C ARG A 349 27.74 -7.80 15.10
N LEU A 350 27.64 -9.11 14.84
CA LEU A 350 28.32 -9.75 13.70
C LEU A 350 27.77 -9.27 12.36
N SER A 351 26.45 -9.13 12.21
CA SER A 351 25.82 -8.59 11.00
C SER A 351 26.29 -7.15 10.69
N ASN A 352 26.42 -6.32 11.73
CA ASN A 352 26.98 -4.97 11.61
C ASN A 352 28.47 -4.96 11.24
N LEU A 353 29.26 -5.88 11.81
CA LEU A 353 30.67 -6.05 11.43
C LEU A 353 30.80 -6.50 9.98
N HIS A 354 29.96 -7.42 9.52
CA HIS A 354 29.95 -7.87 8.13
C HIS A 354 29.71 -6.71 7.16
N LEU A 355 28.73 -5.83 7.41
CA LEU A 355 28.51 -4.64 6.57
C LEU A 355 29.77 -3.75 6.48
N ALA A 356 30.44 -3.50 7.61
CA ALA A 356 31.66 -2.69 7.64
C ALA A 356 32.85 -3.39 6.96
N PHE A 357 32.96 -4.72 7.09
CA PHE A 357 33.98 -5.52 6.43
C PHE A 357 33.79 -5.53 4.92
N ALA A 358 32.57 -5.79 4.47
CA ALA A 358 32.24 -5.84 3.07
C ALA A 358 32.44 -4.47 2.40
N ASP A 359 32.14 -3.36 3.09
CA ASP A 359 32.41 -2.00 2.61
C ASP A 359 33.92 -1.71 2.52
N LYS A 360 34.69 -2.00 3.58
CA LYS A 360 36.12 -1.66 3.62
C LYS A 360 37.00 -2.60 2.77
N PHE A 361 36.61 -3.86 2.65
CA PHE A 361 37.47 -4.92 2.15
C PHE A 361 36.90 -5.69 0.96
N GLY A 362 35.63 -5.50 0.61
CA GLY A 362 34.95 -6.26 -0.43
C GLY A 362 34.21 -7.49 0.10
N VAL A 363 33.18 -7.91 -0.65
CA VAL A 363 32.28 -9.01 -0.30
C VAL A 363 32.95 -10.38 -0.50
N ASP A 364 33.73 -10.52 -1.57
CA ASP A 364 34.40 -11.76 -1.97
C ASP A 364 35.86 -11.83 -1.56
N ASN A 365 36.27 -10.98 -0.62
CA ASN A 365 37.66 -10.92 -0.20
C ASN A 365 38.05 -12.22 0.52
N VAL A 366 38.66 -13.15 -0.22
CA VAL A 366 39.23 -14.40 0.31
C VAL A 366 40.68 -14.21 0.78
N ASN A 367 41.34 -13.15 0.30
CA ASN A 367 42.79 -12.96 0.41
C ASN A 367 43.14 -11.70 1.21
N ARG A 368 42.93 -11.75 2.54
CA ARG A 368 43.71 -10.88 3.43
C ARG A 368 44.76 -11.65 4.22
N ALA A 369 45.97 -11.09 4.11
CA ALA A 369 47.25 -11.51 4.66
C ALA A 369 47.39 -11.22 6.17
N ALA A 370 46.36 -11.47 6.96
CA ALA A 370 46.48 -11.63 8.40
C ALA A 370 45.88 -12.99 8.72
N LYS A 371 46.74 -14.01 8.85
CA LYS A 371 46.32 -15.40 9.17
C LYS A 371 45.50 -15.53 10.46
N ASP A 372 45.32 -14.44 11.21
CA ASP A 372 44.65 -14.37 12.50
C ASP A 372 43.27 -13.68 12.50
N VAL A 373 42.77 -13.17 11.35
CA VAL A 373 41.46 -12.47 11.25
C VAL A 373 40.63 -13.03 10.09
N LEU A 374 39.36 -13.32 10.34
CA LEU A 374 38.43 -13.85 9.33
C LEU A 374 38.26 -12.89 8.14
N SER A 375 38.14 -13.47 6.95
CA SER A 375 37.67 -12.84 5.73
C SER A 375 36.18 -12.48 5.80
N THR A 376 35.70 -11.68 4.83
CA THR A 376 34.27 -11.34 4.74
C THR A 376 33.40 -12.58 4.50
N ILE A 377 33.89 -13.53 3.69
CA ILE A 377 33.20 -14.80 3.41
C ILE A 377 33.16 -15.70 4.66
N GLU A 378 34.29 -15.85 5.37
CA GLU A 378 34.33 -16.64 6.61
C GLU A 378 33.42 -16.01 7.69
N LEU A 379 33.37 -14.67 7.76
CA LEU A 379 32.46 -13.97 8.66
C LEU A 379 31.00 -14.22 8.29
N ALA A 380 30.64 -14.25 7.01
CA ALA A 380 29.30 -14.63 6.57
C ALA A 380 28.94 -16.08 6.98
N GLY A 381 29.88 -17.01 6.85
CA GLY A 381 29.72 -18.39 7.33
C GLY A 381 29.54 -18.48 8.84
N ALA A 382 30.33 -17.73 9.62
CA ALA A 382 30.18 -17.65 11.07
C ALA A 382 28.83 -17.05 11.49
N ILE A 383 28.35 -16.02 10.78
CA ILE A 383 27.01 -15.46 11.02
C ILE A 383 25.94 -16.52 10.77
N SER A 384 26.07 -17.32 9.70
CA SER A 384 25.11 -18.40 9.43
C SER A 384 25.08 -19.45 10.54
N GLN A 385 26.24 -19.84 11.08
CA GLN A 385 26.29 -20.76 12.22
C GLN A 385 25.69 -20.15 13.48
N GLU A 386 25.91 -18.85 13.70
CA GLU A 386 25.34 -18.11 14.83
C GLU A 386 23.81 -18.00 14.75
N VAL A 387 23.21 -17.98 13.55
CA VAL A 387 21.73 -18.00 13.41
C VAL A 387 21.12 -19.27 14.01
N ASP A 388 21.80 -20.40 13.87
CA ASP A 388 21.36 -21.69 14.41
C ASP A 388 21.89 -21.97 15.82
N SER A 389 22.63 -21.04 16.45
CA SER A 389 23.18 -21.22 17.81
C SER A 389 22.09 -21.47 18.85
N GLY A 390 20.90 -20.88 18.70
CA GLY A 390 19.75 -21.15 19.56
C GLY A 390 19.25 -22.60 19.49
N LYS A 391 19.53 -23.32 18.40
CA LYS A 391 19.20 -24.75 18.23
C LYS A 391 20.37 -25.66 18.57
N THR A 392 21.59 -25.26 18.20
CA THR A 392 22.80 -26.09 18.29
C THR A 392 23.55 -25.91 19.59
N GLY A 393 23.39 -24.76 20.26
CA GLY A 393 24.21 -24.34 21.39
C GLY A 393 25.63 -23.89 21.01
N TYR A 394 25.94 -23.85 19.71
CA TYR A 394 27.28 -23.54 19.21
C TYR A 394 27.39 -22.09 18.75
N HIS A 395 28.36 -21.36 19.30
CA HIS A 395 28.70 -19.99 18.94
C HIS A 395 30.09 -19.97 18.32
N PRO A 396 30.24 -19.66 17.01
CA PRO A 396 31.50 -19.83 16.30
C PRO A 396 32.57 -18.80 16.65
N LEU A 397 32.19 -17.64 17.21
CA LEU A 397 33.11 -16.55 17.48
C LEU A 397 33.10 -16.16 18.95
N SER A 398 34.29 -16.06 19.54
CA SER A 398 34.46 -15.57 20.90
C SER A 398 34.48 -14.03 20.95
N GLY A 399 34.37 -13.47 22.16
CA GLY A 399 34.56 -12.03 22.36
C GLY A 399 35.94 -11.51 21.88
N ASN A 400 36.98 -12.35 21.97
CA ASN A 400 38.31 -12.01 21.46
C ASN A 400 38.35 -11.93 19.93
N ASP A 401 37.62 -12.82 19.24
CA ASP A 401 37.55 -12.80 17.77
C ASP A 401 36.79 -11.57 17.29
N ILE A 402 35.70 -11.20 17.98
CA ILE A 402 34.97 -9.95 17.74
C ILE A 402 35.89 -8.74 17.96
N ALA A 403 36.74 -8.74 18.99
CA ALA A 403 37.70 -7.67 19.23
C ALA A 403 38.75 -7.57 18.10
N LYS A 404 39.25 -8.70 17.59
CA LYS A 404 40.16 -8.72 16.42
C LYS A 404 39.50 -8.14 15.17
N LEU A 405 38.24 -8.49 14.89
CA LEU A 405 37.48 -7.93 13.77
C LEU A 405 37.34 -6.40 13.90
N ASN A 406 37.03 -5.92 15.10
CA ASN A 406 36.96 -4.47 15.38
C ASN A 406 38.30 -3.76 15.15
N ASN A 407 39.40 -4.36 15.61
CA ASN A 407 40.75 -3.81 15.41
C ASN A 407 41.14 -3.79 13.93
N ALA A 408 40.76 -4.79 13.15
CA ALA A 408 40.99 -4.80 11.70
C ALA A 408 40.22 -3.67 10.97
N LEU A 409 39.10 -3.22 11.52
CA LEU A 409 38.38 -2.02 11.07
C LEU A 409 38.93 -0.71 11.64
N GLU A 410 40.02 -0.77 12.43
CA GLU A 410 40.57 0.37 13.19
C GLU A 410 39.54 1.00 14.15
N ASN A 411 38.59 0.20 14.64
CA ASN A 411 37.43 0.67 15.42
C ASN A 411 36.60 1.77 14.72
N LYS A 412 36.71 1.89 13.40
CA LYS A 412 35.90 2.80 12.59
C LYS A 412 34.72 2.09 11.95
N ARG A 413 33.72 2.86 11.53
CA ARG A 413 32.56 2.38 10.76
C ARG A 413 32.28 3.26 9.55
N PRO A 414 31.69 2.71 8.48
CA PRO A 414 31.25 3.55 7.37
C PRO A 414 30.14 4.50 7.83
N ASP A 415 30.09 5.67 7.23
CA ASP A 415 29.18 6.77 7.56
C ASP A 415 27.70 6.37 7.57
N PHE A 416 27.28 5.46 6.67
CA PHE A 416 25.90 4.99 6.62
C PHE A 416 25.44 4.21 7.87
N MET A 417 26.35 3.68 8.69
CA MET A 417 25.97 3.00 9.93
C MET A 417 25.58 3.97 11.04
N ASP A 418 26.00 5.24 10.93
CA ASP A 418 25.64 6.36 11.81
C ASP A 418 25.69 6.05 13.32
N ASN A 419 26.70 5.29 13.75
CA ASN A 419 26.89 4.95 15.16
C ASN A 419 27.60 6.12 15.88
N PRO A 420 26.98 6.75 16.90
CA PRO A 420 27.56 7.92 17.57
C PRO A 420 28.80 7.58 18.42
N SER A 421 28.92 6.33 18.87
CA SER A 421 29.99 5.87 19.76
C SER A 421 31.30 5.54 19.05
N LEU A 422 31.32 5.54 17.71
CA LEU A 422 32.48 5.12 16.91
C LEU A 422 32.90 6.22 15.93
N GLU A 423 34.19 6.26 15.62
CA GLU A 423 34.70 7.11 14.53
C GLU A 423 34.16 6.61 13.18
N ARG A 424 33.87 7.54 12.27
CA ARG A 424 33.27 7.24 10.96
C ARG A 424 34.21 7.58 9.82
N TYR A 425 34.21 6.76 8.77
CA TYR A 425 34.82 7.08 7.47
C TYR A 425 33.73 7.19 6.39
N GLU A 426 33.97 8.02 5.37
CA GLU A 426 33.04 8.14 4.24
C GLU A 426 33.11 6.88 3.36
N SER A 427 32.01 6.13 3.24
CA SER A 427 31.94 5.01 2.30
C SER A 427 31.82 5.55 0.87
N LEU A 428 32.66 5.03 -0.04
CA LEU A 428 32.60 5.36 -1.48
C LEU A 428 31.62 4.47 -2.26
N HIS A 429 31.06 3.47 -1.59
CA HIS A 429 30.13 2.49 -2.17
C HIS A 429 28.68 2.98 -2.11
N ILE A 430 27.79 2.22 -2.76
CA ILE A 430 26.38 2.60 -2.92
C ILE A 430 25.66 2.90 -1.59
N LEU A 431 25.94 2.14 -0.53
CA LEU A 431 25.29 2.38 0.77
C LEU A 431 25.64 3.75 1.36
N GLY A 432 26.91 4.18 1.25
CA GLY A 432 27.35 5.53 1.61
C GLY A 432 26.66 6.60 0.77
N LYS A 433 26.59 6.40 -0.56
CA LYS A 433 25.90 7.33 -1.48
C LYS A 433 24.42 7.49 -1.14
N LEU A 434 23.72 6.38 -0.89
CA LEU A 434 22.30 6.36 -0.50
C LEU A 434 22.07 7.06 0.85
N TYR A 435 22.93 6.81 1.83
CA TYR A 435 22.85 7.49 3.14
C TYR A 435 23.02 9.00 2.99
N ARG A 436 24.06 9.46 2.28
CA ARG A 436 24.31 10.89 2.07
C ARG A 436 23.22 11.55 1.24
N ALA A 437 22.64 10.84 0.26
CA ALA A 437 21.48 11.33 -0.50
C ALA A 437 20.25 11.53 0.41
N SER A 438 19.88 10.55 1.23
CA SER A 438 18.77 10.71 2.18
C SER A 438 19.05 11.78 3.23
N LYS A 439 20.29 11.85 3.76
CA LYS A 439 20.69 12.86 4.74
C LYS A 439 20.50 14.29 4.22
N LYS A 440 20.77 14.54 2.93
CA LYS A 440 20.54 15.85 2.28
C LYS A 440 19.07 16.28 2.24
N THR A 441 18.12 15.35 2.34
CA THR A 441 16.68 15.69 2.33
C THR A 441 16.16 16.14 3.69
N LEU A 442 16.87 15.79 4.78
CA LEU A 442 16.43 16.05 6.16
C LEU A 442 16.20 17.52 6.49
N PRO A 443 17.05 18.48 6.06
CA PRO A 443 16.81 19.89 6.35
C PRO A 443 15.47 20.38 5.78
N GLY A 444 15.02 19.84 4.64
CA GLY A 444 13.71 20.13 4.05
C GLY A 444 12.57 19.62 4.94
N TRP A 445 12.66 18.37 5.41
CA TRP A 445 11.71 17.80 6.36
C TRP A 445 11.69 18.55 7.69
N ASN A 446 12.86 18.85 8.27
CA ASN A 446 12.97 19.61 9.51
C ASN A 446 12.41 21.04 9.37
N ARG A 447 12.56 21.70 8.21
CA ARG A 447 11.89 22.98 7.93
C ARG A 447 10.36 22.83 7.90
N LEU A 448 9.85 21.83 7.18
CA LEU A 448 8.41 21.57 7.12
C LEU A 448 7.83 21.28 8.51
N LEU A 449 8.52 20.48 9.33
CA LEU A 449 8.15 20.21 10.71
C LEU A 449 8.15 21.48 11.57
N ARG A 450 9.10 22.39 11.38
CA ARG A 450 9.11 23.68 12.11
C ARG A 450 7.91 24.57 11.77
N TYR A 451 7.43 24.54 10.53
CA TYR A 451 6.18 25.22 10.15
C TYR A 451 4.95 24.60 10.81
N HIS A 452 5.02 23.33 11.19
CA HIS A 452 3.98 22.61 11.92
C HIS A 452 4.29 22.61 13.41
N HIS A 453 3.93 23.69 14.11
CA HIS A 453 4.45 23.98 15.45
C HIS A 453 4.26 22.85 16.49
N HIS A 454 3.24 22.02 16.34
CA HIS A 454 3.02 20.89 17.22
C HIS A 454 4.01 19.72 16.95
N LEU A 455 4.47 19.54 15.71
CA LEU A 455 5.34 18.42 15.31
C LEU A 455 6.85 18.67 15.60
N ARG A 456 7.22 19.55 16.55
CA ARG A 456 8.63 19.93 16.80
C ARG A 456 9.48 18.78 17.36
N HIS A 457 8.90 17.82 18.07
CA HIS A 457 9.61 16.66 18.63
C HIS A 457 9.98 15.62 17.57
N LEU A 458 9.35 15.67 16.39
CA LEU A 458 9.57 14.74 15.29
C LEU A 458 10.89 14.97 14.52
N GLN A 459 11.65 16.02 14.85
CA GLN A 459 12.89 16.40 14.16
C GLN A 459 13.86 15.23 13.97
N VAL A 460 14.45 15.13 12.77
CA VAL A 460 15.60 14.25 12.53
C VAL A 460 16.85 15.00 12.91
N ARG A 461 17.39 14.72 14.10
CA ARG A 461 18.67 15.28 14.54
C ARG A 461 19.82 14.57 13.82
N THR A 462 20.72 15.34 13.21
CA THR A 462 22.01 14.81 12.75
C THR A 462 23.14 15.48 13.51
N ARG A 463 24.27 14.78 13.68
CA ARG A 463 25.43 15.29 14.44
C ARG A 463 26.04 16.57 13.85
N ASP A 464 25.78 16.86 12.58
CA ASP A 464 26.38 17.99 11.86
C ASP A 464 25.43 19.19 11.74
N GLU A 465 24.23 19.14 12.34
CA GLU A 465 23.36 20.32 12.47
C GLU A 465 23.78 21.11 13.72
N PRO A 466 24.43 22.28 13.59
CA PRO A 466 24.61 23.16 14.75
C PRO A 466 23.24 23.54 15.29
N GLU A 467 23.10 23.61 16.62
CA GLU A 467 21.95 24.19 17.32
C GLU A 467 21.81 25.66 16.90
N LYS A 468 21.15 25.91 15.77
CA LYS A 468 20.88 27.27 15.30
C LYS A 468 19.63 27.79 16.00
N GLU A 469 19.83 28.32 17.20
CA GLU A 469 18.83 29.12 17.94
C GLU A 469 18.38 30.37 17.14
N ASP A 470 19.21 30.86 16.21
CA ASP A 470 19.00 32.18 15.57
C ASP A 470 17.78 32.27 14.64
N ASN A 471 17.27 31.15 14.10
CA ASN A 471 16.05 31.16 13.27
C ASN A 471 14.75 30.97 14.08
N GLU A 472 14.84 30.67 15.38
CA GLU A 472 13.64 30.49 16.22
C GLU A 472 12.96 31.81 16.56
N LYS A 473 13.71 32.92 16.61
CA LYS A 473 13.16 34.24 16.93
C LYS A 473 12.30 34.85 15.82
N GLU A 474 12.61 34.57 14.54
CA GLU A 474 11.78 35.05 13.42
C GLU A 474 10.45 34.30 13.28
N LEU A 475 10.40 32.99 13.58
CA LEU A 475 9.13 32.26 13.60
C LEU A 475 8.25 32.67 14.81
N ARG A 476 8.86 32.92 15.98
CA ARG A 476 8.14 33.36 17.20
C ARG A 476 7.38 34.68 17.03
N ASN A 477 7.80 35.56 16.11
CA ASN A 477 7.11 36.83 15.87
C ASN A 477 5.87 36.69 14.98
N ASN A 478 5.65 35.54 14.34
CA ASN A 478 4.42 35.22 13.58
C ASN A 478 3.47 34.28 14.36
N ASP A 479 3.80 33.93 15.61
CA ASP A 479 3.17 32.84 16.39
C ASP A 479 1.86 33.24 17.12
N GLU A 480 1.40 34.49 17.06
CA GLU A 480 0.22 34.92 17.85
C GLU A 480 -1.16 34.44 17.31
N GLU A 481 -1.25 33.84 16.11
CA GLU A 481 -2.56 33.47 15.51
C GLU A 481 -2.58 32.15 14.71
N ALA A 482 -1.85 31.11 15.09
CA ALA A 482 -1.99 29.79 14.43
C ALA A 482 -3.28 29.05 14.88
N LYS A 483 -4.46 29.61 14.56
CA LYS A 483 -5.74 28.90 14.75
C LYS A 483 -5.81 27.69 13.82
N ILE A 484 -6.23 26.55 14.37
CA ILE A 484 -6.52 25.36 13.57
C ILE A 484 -7.75 25.68 12.70
N ASN A 485 -7.60 25.61 11.38
CA ASN A 485 -8.72 25.85 10.47
C ASN A 485 -9.68 24.66 10.51
N LEU A 486 -10.95 24.93 10.80
CA LEU A 486 -12.03 23.95 10.73
C LEU A 486 -12.51 23.80 9.29
N ASP A 487 -12.71 22.56 8.85
CA ASP A 487 -13.47 22.30 7.62
C ASP A 487 -14.95 22.56 7.89
N GLN A 488 -15.44 23.73 7.48
CA GLN A 488 -16.84 24.13 7.67
C GLN A 488 -17.81 23.18 6.97
N SER A 489 -17.40 22.52 5.87
CA SER A 489 -18.28 21.59 5.13
C SER A 489 -18.68 20.37 5.98
N LEU A 490 -17.85 19.97 6.94
CA LEU A 490 -18.14 18.89 7.89
C LEU A 490 -19.15 19.30 8.97
N LEU A 491 -19.34 20.61 9.18
CA LEU A 491 -20.21 21.15 10.23
C LEU A 491 -21.59 21.54 9.72
N ASP A 492 -21.79 21.50 8.40
CA ASP A 492 -23.06 21.89 7.79
C ASP A 492 -24.18 20.89 8.10
N GLY A 493 -25.40 21.41 8.26
CA GLY A 493 -26.62 20.61 8.41
C GLY A 493 -26.98 20.25 9.86
N VAL A 494 -26.17 20.64 10.84
CA VAL A 494 -26.51 20.50 12.27
C VAL A 494 -26.95 21.84 12.84
N ASP A 495 -28.18 21.92 13.36
CA ASP A 495 -28.68 23.11 14.07
C ASP A 495 -28.05 23.22 15.47
N ARG A 496 -27.02 24.06 15.58
CA ARG A 496 -26.31 24.32 16.84
C ARG A 496 -27.14 25.12 17.84
N GLN A 497 -28.24 25.74 17.42
CA GLN A 497 -29.15 26.51 18.28
C GLN A 497 -30.27 25.65 18.86
N HIS A 498 -30.42 24.41 18.39
CA HIS A 498 -31.43 23.47 18.88
C HIS A 498 -31.22 23.15 20.38
N ALA A 499 -32.31 23.12 21.15
CA ALA A 499 -32.26 22.89 22.61
C ALA A 499 -31.57 21.56 23.00
N GLY A 500 -31.69 20.53 22.16
CA GLY A 500 -31.02 19.23 22.35
C GLY A 500 -29.52 19.24 22.03
N TYR A 501 -29.03 20.19 21.23
CA TYR A 501 -27.61 20.29 20.86
C TYR A 501 -26.72 20.61 22.07
N ARG A 502 -27.23 21.37 23.05
CA ARG A 502 -26.48 21.70 24.27
C ARG A 502 -26.05 20.44 25.06
N ASN A 503 -26.96 19.48 25.20
CA ASN A 503 -26.67 18.20 25.85
C ASN A 503 -25.63 17.40 25.05
N CYS A 504 -25.70 17.44 23.72
CA CYS A 504 -24.72 16.81 22.84
C CYS A 504 -23.34 17.45 22.98
N ALA A 505 -23.28 18.78 23.07
CA ALA A 505 -22.04 19.53 23.25
C ALA A 505 -21.40 19.28 24.63
N ASP A 506 -22.20 19.20 25.69
CA ASP A 506 -21.70 18.87 27.04
C ASP A 506 -21.19 17.41 27.12
N PHE A 507 -21.88 16.48 26.46
CA PHE A 507 -21.40 15.11 26.31
C PHE A 507 -20.10 15.07 25.48
N ALA A 508 -20.05 15.77 24.35
CA ALA A 508 -18.85 15.86 23.51
C ALA A 508 -17.64 16.40 24.28
N LYS A 509 -17.81 17.46 25.08
CA LYS A 509 -16.74 17.98 25.96
C LYS A 509 -16.27 16.94 26.96
N THR A 510 -17.20 16.20 27.58
CA THR A 510 -16.87 15.13 28.51
C THR A 510 -16.09 14.01 27.80
N LEU A 511 -16.57 13.56 26.65
CA LEU A 511 -15.92 12.54 25.84
C LEU A 511 -14.52 12.98 25.40
N THR A 512 -14.37 14.22 24.94
CA THR A 512 -13.09 14.83 24.58
C THR A 512 -12.13 14.89 25.76
N SER A 513 -12.59 15.32 26.93
CA SER A 513 -11.76 15.38 28.13
C SER A 513 -11.24 14.00 28.54
N VAL A 514 -12.11 13.00 28.55
CA VAL A 514 -11.72 11.63 28.96
C VAL A 514 -10.79 11.00 27.92
N TYR A 515 -11.11 11.12 26.62
CA TYR A 515 -10.25 10.61 25.55
C TYR A 515 -8.87 11.27 25.58
N ARG A 516 -8.83 12.60 25.76
CA ARG A 516 -7.59 13.37 25.88
C ARG A 516 -6.74 12.88 27.06
N GLN A 517 -7.35 12.64 28.22
CA GLN A 517 -6.61 12.13 29.36
C GLN A 517 -6.01 10.75 29.07
N GLU A 518 -6.82 9.79 28.59
CA GLU A 518 -6.36 8.42 28.32
C GLU A 518 -5.29 8.39 27.22
N ILE A 519 -5.42 9.19 26.15
CA ILE A 519 -4.38 9.23 25.10
C ILE A 519 -3.07 9.82 25.64
N PHE A 520 -3.10 10.85 26.48
CA PHE A 520 -1.88 11.39 27.09
C PHE A 520 -1.22 10.41 28.06
N GLU A 521 -2.00 9.60 28.78
CA GLU A 521 -1.45 8.53 29.61
C GLU A 521 -0.68 7.51 28.75
N ILE A 522 -1.24 7.11 27.60
CA ILE A 522 -0.55 6.23 26.64
C ILE A 522 0.71 6.91 26.09
N LEU A 523 0.60 8.16 25.63
CA LEU A 523 1.74 8.89 25.08
C LEU A 523 2.89 9.00 26.11
N ASN A 524 2.58 9.36 27.35
CA ASN A 524 3.55 9.47 28.43
C ASN A 524 4.17 8.12 28.80
N LEU A 525 3.36 7.06 28.88
CA LEU A 525 3.83 5.70 29.21
C LEU A 525 4.87 5.20 28.20
N TYR A 526 4.69 5.54 26.93
CA TYR A 526 5.56 5.10 25.83
C TYR A 526 6.59 6.15 25.37
N GLY A 527 6.67 7.30 26.05
CA GLY A 527 7.61 8.37 25.70
C GLY A 527 7.34 9.00 24.34
N LEU A 528 6.08 9.02 23.90
CA LEU A 528 5.63 9.64 22.66
C LEU A 528 5.16 11.07 22.95
N SER A 529 5.33 11.99 22.01
CA SER A 529 4.95 13.39 22.23
C SER A 529 3.71 13.82 21.43
N HIS A 530 3.32 13.08 20.39
CA HIS A 530 2.11 13.37 19.61
C HIS A 530 1.24 12.14 19.38
N GLU A 531 -0.08 12.36 19.26
CA GLU A 531 -1.01 11.31 18.85
C GLU A 531 -0.65 10.69 17.49
N SER A 532 -0.12 11.49 16.55
CA SER A 532 0.26 11.01 15.22
C SER A 532 1.38 9.97 15.29
N ASP A 533 2.22 9.98 16.33
CA ASP A 533 3.24 8.96 16.58
C ASP A 533 2.61 7.62 16.93
N LEU A 534 1.48 7.62 17.61
CA LEU A 534 0.75 6.42 17.99
C LEU A 534 0.01 5.84 16.77
N TRP A 535 -0.62 6.70 15.97
CA TRP A 535 -1.41 6.31 14.79
C TRP A 535 -0.58 5.84 13.59
N CYS A 536 0.65 6.32 13.43
CA CYS A 536 1.55 5.86 12.35
C CYS A 536 2.36 4.61 12.72
N ARG A 537 2.14 4.04 13.92
CA ARG A 537 2.72 2.75 14.29
C ARG A 537 2.00 1.64 13.55
N ASN A 538 2.79 0.72 13.03
CA ASN A 538 2.22 -0.47 12.41
C ASN A 538 1.90 -1.49 13.50
N SER A 539 0.76 -2.16 13.36
CA SER A 539 0.57 -3.45 14.00
C SER A 539 1.78 -4.32 13.68
N VAL A 540 2.47 -4.77 14.73
CA VAL A 540 3.26 -5.99 14.63
C VAL A 540 2.23 -7.09 14.45
N ASN A 541 1.93 -7.42 13.20
CA ASN A 541 1.06 -8.56 12.91
C ASN A 541 1.65 -9.74 13.68
N GLY A 542 0.87 -10.40 14.56
CA GLY A 542 1.30 -11.55 15.37
C GLY A 542 1.82 -12.77 14.57
N LEU A 543 2.01 -12.61 13.26
CA LEU A 543 2.59 -13.55 12.32
C LEU A 543 4.09 -13.29 12.04
N THR A 544 4.70 -12.22 12.59
CA THR A 544 6.13 -11.91 12.36
C THR A 544 7.05 -12.19 13.55
N GLY A 545 6.54 -12.68 14.68
CA GLY A 545 7.38 -13.08 15.83
C GLY A 545 8.18 -11.95 16.49
N GLU A 546 7.96 -10.70 16.08
CA GLU A 546 8.46 -9.52 16.79
C GLU A 546 7.54 -9.25 18.00
N LEU A 547 8.10 -8.74 19.10
CA LEU A 547 7.32 -8.36 20.29
C LEU A 547 6.14 -7.47 19.89
N GLU A 548 4.94 -7.77 20.40
CA GLU A 548 3.75 -6.95 20.16
C GLU A 548 4.06 -5.50 20.52
N ASP A 549 3.72 -4.57 19.61
CA ASP A 549 3.80 -3.15 19.92
C ASP A 549 2.69 -2.81 20.91
N THR A 550 2.99 -2.90 22.20
CA THR A 550 2.01 -2.74 23.26
C THR A 550 1.32 -1.37 23.21
N ALA A 551 1.99 -0.33 22.72
CA ALA A 551 1.39 0.99 22.50
C ALA A 551 0.26 0.96 21.46
N TYR A 552 0.44 0.18 20.40
CA TYR A 552 -0.58 -0.03 19.37
C TYR A 552 -1.81 -0.76 19.93
N THR A 553 -1.59 -1.80 20.74
CA THR A 553 -2.66 -2.55 21.40
C THR A 553 -3.45 -1.66 22.36
N GLU A 554 -2.76 -0.83 23.16
CA GLU A 554 -3.40 0.14 24.05
C GLU A 554 -4.23 1.18 23.28
N LEU A 555 -3.73 1.66 22.13
CA LEU A 555 -4.48 2.53 21.23
C LEU A 555 -5.77 1.85 20.76
N GLU A 556 -5.69 0.61 20.26
CA GLU A 556 -6.87 -0.14 19.80
C GLU A 556 -7.91 -0.32 20.91
N GLN A 557 -7.47 -0.64 22.13
CA GLN A 557 -8.36 -0.75 23.29
C GLN A 557 -9.00 0.60 23.66
N LEU A 558 -8.24 1.69 23.64
CA LEU A 558 -8.76 3.05 23.86
C LEU A 558 -9.83 3.40 22.82
N VAL A 559 -9.56 3.13 21.53
CA VAL A 559 -10.54 3.35 20.45
C VAL A 559 -11.83 2.58 20.73
N ASN A 560 -11.73 1.30 21.07
CA ASN A 560 -12.89 0.44 21.32
C ASN A 560 -13.72 0.93 22.51
N ARG A 561 -13.07 1.30 23.63
CA ARG A 561 -13.77 1.88 24.80
C ARG A 561 -14.43 3.22 24.48
N THR A 562 -13.76 4.07 23.72
CA THR A 562 -14.28 5.39 23.33
C THR A 562 -15.48 5.25 22.39
N ARG A 563 -15.42 4.31 21.44
CA ARG A 563 -16.54 3.94 20.58
C ARG A 563 -17.72 3.41 21.38
N ALA A 564 -17.49 2.50 22.32
CA ALA A 564 -18.54 1.98 23.18
C ALA A 564 -19.23 3.09 24.00
N ARG A 565 -18.47 4.05 24.57
CA ARG A 565 -19.06 5.20 25.29
C ARG A 565 -19.96 6.05 24.39
N PHE A 566 -19.52 6.32 23.17
CA PHE A 566 -20.28 7.08 22.18
C PHE A 566 -21.59 6.39 21.77
N PHE A 567 -21.54 5.11 21.42
CA PHE A 567 -22.74 4.37 21.01
C PHE A 567 -23.70 4.09 22.18
N ASN A 568 -23.19 3.82 23.39
CA ASN A 568 -24.03 3.64 24.59
C ASN A 568 -24.81 4.91 24.94
N TYR A 569 -24.20 6.09 24.79
CA TYR A 569 -24.90 7.36 24.98
C TYR A 569 -26.10 7.46 24.03
N GLN A 570 -25.95 7.04 22.77
CA GLN A 570 -27.01 7.14 21.76
C GLN A 570 -28.15 6.14 21.96
N ALA A 571 -27.82 4.91 22.38
CA ALA A 571 -28.82 3.88 22.66
C ALA A 571 -29.85 4.37 23.69
N SER A 572 -29.44 5.23 24.63
CA SER A 572 -30.34 5.79 25.64
C SER A 572 -31.40 6.77 25.10
N TYR A 573 -31.22 7.27 23.87
CA TYR A 573 -32.17 8.16 23.17
C TYR A 573 -32.84 7.48 21.97
N CYS A 574 -32.68 6.16 21.81
CA CYS A 574 -33.29 5.44 20.69
C CYS A 574 -34.78 5.17 20.94
N ASP A 575 -35.65 5.89 20.24
CA ASP A 575 -37.11 5.71 20.36
C ASP A 575 -37.62 4.32 19.91
N THR A 576 -36.84 3.62 19.10
CA THR A 576 -37.26 2.32 18.52
C THR A 576 -36.74 1.11 19.29
N GLY A 577 -35.73 1.28 20.16
CA GLY A 577 -35.01 0.19 20.82
C GLY A 577 -34.35 -0.81 19.85
N LYS A 578 -34.26 -0.48 18.56
CA LYS A 578 -33.74 -1.36 17.48
C LYS A 578 -32.38 -0.93 16.95
N CYS A 579 -31.88 0.22 17.37
CA CYS A 579 -30.56 0.70 16.98
C CYS A 579 -29.56 0.31 18.08
N ASP A 580 -28.54 -0.43 17.71
CA ASP A 580 -27.39 -0.80 18.53
C ASP A 580 -26.09 -0.24 17.90
N ASP A 581 -24.96 -0.53 18.53
CA ASP A 581 -23.62 -0.10 18.09
C ASP A 581 -23.18 -0.75 16.76
N ASP A 582 -23.74 -1.90 16.39
CA ASP A 582 -23.49 -2.59 15.12
C ASP A 582 -24.42 -2.15 13.98
N THR A 583 -25.41 -1.28 14.26
CA THR A 583 -26.38 -0.83 13.27
C THR A 583 -25.74 0.13 12.26
N LEU A 584 -25.74 -0.25 10.97
CA LEU A 584 -25.29 0.61 9.87
C LEU A 584 -26.01 1.97 9.90
N VAL A 585 -25.30 3.06 9.62
CA VAL A 585 -25.86 4.43 9.65
C VAL A 585 -27.12 4.58 8.78
N SER A 586 -27.14 3.94 7.61
CA SER A 586 -28.29 3.90 6.70
C SER A 586 -29.53 3.19 7.28
N LYS A 587 -29.35 2.35 8.29
CA LYS A 587 -30.40 1.59 9.00
C LYS A 587 -30.77 2.18 10.35
N LEU A 588 -30.05 3.20 10.83
CA LEU A 588 -30.41 3.93 12.04
C LEU A 588 -31.75 4.65 11.86
N CYS A 589 -32.52 4.75 12.95
CA CYS A 589 -33.66 5.68 12.98
C CYS A 589 -33.17 7.13 12.94
N ASN A 590 -34.06 8.05 12.52
CA ASN A 590 -33.73 9.47 12.36
C ASN A 590 -33.18 10.09 13.65
N THR A 591 -33.81 9.82 14.79
CA THR A 591 -33.37 10.31 16.11
C THR A 591 -31.93 9.91 16.42
N CYS A 592 -31.57 8.63 16.21
CA CYS A 592 -30.20 8.17 16.41
C CYS A 592 -29.25 8.86 15.45
N ARG A 593 -29.58 8.92 14.14
CA ARG A 593 -28.73 9.53 13.11
C ARG A 593 -28.41 10.99 13.40
N GLU A 594 -29.43 11.80 13.68
CA GLU A 594 -29.29 13.22 14.01
C GLU A 594 -28.45 13.42 15.28
N LEU A 595 -28.67 12.57 16.29
CA LEU A 595 -27.89 12.60 17.53
C LEU A 595 -26.43 12.21 17.30
N GLN A 596 -26.15 11.17 16.50
CA GLN A 596 -24.76 10.79 16.18
C GLN A 596 -24.05 11.94 15.49
N GLN A 597 -24.69 12.55 14.48
CA GLN A 597 -24.13 13.69 13.75
C GLN A 597 -23.87 14.88 14.68
N ALA A 598 -24.85 15.26 15.50
CA ALA A 598 -24.72 16.38 16.42
C ALA A 598 -23.57 16.21 17.42
N VAL A 599 -23.42 15.02 18.02
CA VAL A 599 -22.32 14.74 18.96
C VAL A 599 -20.97 14.75 18.26
N VAL A 600 -20.85 14.16 17.06
CA VAL A 600 -19.55 14.08 16.36
C VAL A 600 -19.12 15.45 15.83
N VAL A 601 -20.07 16.26 15.33
CA VAL A 601 -19.82 17.67 14.96
C VAL A 601 -19.38 18.47 16.18
N ALA A 602 -20.02 18.29 17.34
CA ALA A 602 -19.60 18.95 18.58
C ALA A 602 -18.22 18.48 19.06
N CYS A 603 -17.86 17.19 18.88
CA CYS A 603 -16.51 16.69 19.13
C CYS A 603 -15.49 17.36 18.20
N TYR A 604 -15.80 17.47 16.90
CA TYR A 604 -14.93 18.14 15.92
C TYR A 604 -14.72 19.61 16.30
N ASP A 605 -15.79 20.34 16.57
CA ASP A 605 -15.73 21.73 17.01
C ASP A 605 -14.88 21.87 18.28
N THR A 606 -15.12 21.03 19.30
CA THR A 606 -14.35 21.05 20.56
C THR A 606 -12.87 20.76 20.34
N CYS A 607 -12.53 19.73 19.55
CA CYS A 607 -11.16 19.33 19.27
C CYS A 607 -10.38 20.41 18.49
N TYR A 608 -11.04 21.17 17.61
CA TYR A 608 -10.37 22.08 16.67
C TYR A 608 -10.47 23.56 17.07
N THR A 609 -11.46 23.96 17.89
CA THR A 609 -11.62 25.34 18.39
C THR A 609 -11.18 25.53 19.83
N GLY A 610 -10.98 24.45 20.59
CA GLY A 610 -10.65 24.55 22.01
C GLY A 610 -9.42 25.44 22.27
N GLU A 611 -9.52 26.33 23.27
CA GLU A 611 -8.35 27.05 23.78
C GLU A 611 -7.42 26.05 24.48
N TYR A 612 -6.45 25.54 23.73
CA TYR A 612 -5.42 24.66 24.29
C TYR A 612 -4.28 25.52 24.81
N ALA A 613 -3.90 25.31 26.07
CA ALA A 613 -2.70 25.90 26.63
C ALA A 613 -1.51 25.63 25.70
N SER A 614 -0.73 26.66 25.39
CA SER A 614 0.35 26.66 24.39
C SER A 614 1.46 25.62 24.63
N GLU A 615 1.48 24.97 25.78
CA GLU A 615 2.48 23.96 26.16
C GLU A 615 2.16 22.54 25.70
N GLN A 616 0.91 22.20 25.35
CA GLN A 616 0.52 20.84 24.95
C GLN A 616 -0.14 20.78 23.57
N ALA A 617 0.26 19.78 22.79
CA ALA A 617 -0.32 19.49 21.50
C ALA A 617 -1.84 19.24 21.55
N PRO A 618 -2.60 19.66 20.52
CA PRO A 618 -4.01 19.32 20.38
C PRO A 618 -4.16 17.84 20.04
N ILE A 619 -5.26 17.24 20.48
CA ILE A 619 -5.67 15.87 20.17
C ILE A 619 -6.87 15.99 19.21
N LEU A 620 -6.60 15.72 17.93
CA LEU A 620 -7.52 15.91 16.80
C LEU A 620 -8.11 14.60 16.29
N SER A 621 -7.64 13.44 16.74
CA SER A 621 -8.10 12.13 16.26
C SER A 621 -9.53 11.74 16.68
N LEU A 622 -10.06 12.29 17.78
CA LEU A 622 -11.33 11.85 18.36
C LEU A 622 -12.52 11.87 17.39
N PRO A 623 -12.80 12.95 16.64
CA PRO A 623 -13.93 13.00 15.70
C PRO A 623 -13.82 11.92 14.62
N TRP A 624 -12.59 11.60 14.21
CA TRP A 624 -12.30 10.61 13.18
C TRP A 624 -12.52 9.17 13.63
N LEU A 625 -12.61 8.90 14.94
CA LEU A 625 -13.09 7.60 15.45
C LEU A 625 -14.53 7.29 15.01
N PHE A 626 -15.28 8.35 14.68
CA PHE A 626 -16.67 8.37 14.26
C PHE A 626 -16.82 8.96 12.85
N ALA A 627 -15.84 8.70 11.98
CA ALA A 627 -15.79 9.31 10.66
C ALA A 627 -17.03 9.00 9.78
N THR A 628 -17.66 7.82 9.87
CA THR A 628 -18.88 7.54 9.09
C THR A 628 -20.02 8.53 9.37
N PRO A 629 -20.51 8.71 10.63
CA PRO A 629 -21.52 9.73 10.90
C PRO A 629 -21.04 11.17 10.66
N LEU A 630 -19.74 11.47 10.83
CA LEU A 630 -19.17 12.80 10.49
C LEU A 630 -19.33 13.12 8.99
N LEU A 631 -19.08 12.14 8.13
CA LEU A 631 -19.05 12.31 6.68
C LEU A 631 -20.43 12.15 6.03
N GLN A 632 -21.42 11.65 6.77
CA GLN A 632 -22.76 11.34 6.26
C GLN A 632 -23.41 12.52 5.54
N ASN A 633 -23.30 13.75 6.07
CA ASN A 633 -23.87 14.93 5.43
C ASN A 633 -23.19 15.28 4.10
N ARG A 634 -21.89 15.02 3.99
CA ARG A 634 -21.13 15.23 2.75
C ARG A 634 -21.49 14.18 1.71
N ILE A 635 -21.59 12.92 2.13
CA ILE A 635 -22.03 11.80 1.28
C ILE A 635 -23.47 12.03 0.80
N ASP A 636 -24.37 12.46 1.68
CA ASP A 636 -25.78 12.70 1.35
C ASP A 636 -25.99 13.94 0.46
N LYS A 637 -25.14 14.97 0.58
CA LYS A 637 -25.16 16.18 -0.27
C LYS A 637 -24.46 16.00 -1.61
N GLU A 638 -23.36 15.26 -1.65
CA GLU A 638 -22.61 14.97 -2.89
C GLU A 638 -23.29 13.87 -3.75
N GLN A 639 -24.34 13.21 -3.23
CA GLN A 639 -25.26 12.41 -4.03
C GLN A 639 -26.55 13.20 -4.32
N PRO A 640 -26.61 14.04 -5.37
CA PRO A 640 -27.90 14.43 -5.89
C PRO A 640 -28.64 13.15 -6.30
N SER A 641 -29.92 13.04 -5.97
CA SER A 641 -30.77 11.98 -6.54
C SER A 641 -30.59 12.03 -8.05
N SER A 642 -29.96 11.00 -8.61
CA SER A 642 -29.66 10.89 -10.04
C SER A 642 -30.92 11.07 -10.90
N GLU A 643 -32.11 10.80 -10.36
CA GLU A 643 -33.40 11.03 -11.03
C GLU A 643 -33.83 12.52 -11.09
N GLY A 644 -33.43 13.34 -10.12
CA GLY A 644 -33.88 14.74 -10.01
C GLY A 644 -33.20 15.67 -11.01
N LEU A 645 -31.86 15.68 -11.01
CA LEU A 645 -31.07 16.51 -11.94
C LEU A 645 -31.20 15.99 -13.39
N LEU A 646 -31.18 14.68 -13.59
CA LEU A 646 -31.29 14.09 -14.92
C LEU A 646 -32.70 14.28 -15.50
N SER A 647 -33.78 14.21 -14.70
CA SER A 647 -35.13 14.44 -15.23
C SER A 647 -35.44 15.92 -15.53
N ILE A 648 -34.86 16.85 -14.77
CA ILE A 648 -34.99 18.29 -15.03
C ILE A 648 -34.17 18.69 -16.26
N ALA A 649 -32.92 18.21 -16.36
CA ALA A 649 -32.07 18.42 -17.53
C ALA A 649 -32.65 17.76 -18.79
N MET A 650 -33.16 16.53 -18.70
CA MET A 650 -33.83 15.85 -19.82
C MET A 650 -35.12 16.57 -20.25
N LYS A 651 -35.94 17.06 -19.32
CA LYS A 651 -37.16 17.82 -19.66
C LYS A 651 -36.84 19.13 -20.38
N ASN A 652 -35.80 19.83 -19.97
CA ASN A 652 -35.39 21.09 -20.59
C ASN A 652 -34.70 20.87 -21.95
N ALA A 653 -33.82 19.88 -22.04
CA ALA A 653 -33.17 19.49 -23.29
C ALA A 653 -34.18 18.96 -24.33
N LEU A 654 -35.16 18.13 -23.94
CA LEU A 654 -36.26 17.72 -24.83
C LEU A 654 -37.12 18.92 -25.25
N GLY A 655 -37.43 19.83 -24.33
CA GLY A 655 -38.23 21.02 -24.61
C GLY A 655 -37.60 21.94 -25.65
N ARG A 656 -36.26 22.06 -25.65
CA ARG A 656 -35.50 22.88 -26.62
C ARG A 656 -35.20 22.14 -27.92
N LEU A 657 -34.94 20.82 -27.90
CA LEU A 657 -34.80 20.00 -29.12
C LEU A 657 -36.11 19.95 -29.93
N LEU A 658 -37.26 19.95 -29.26
CA LEU A 658 -38.58 19.98 -29.89
C LEU A 658 -39.00 21.37 -30.38
N SER A 659 -38.35 22.44 -29.91
CA SER A 659 -38.61 23.81 -30.37
C SER A 659 -37.85 24.18 -31.65
N VAL A 660 -36.84 23.38 -32.03
CA VAL A 660 -36.19 23.42 -33.35
C VAL A 660 -37.07 22.68 -34.36
N GLN A 661 -37.82 23.44 -35.16
CA GLN A 661 -38.93 23.03 -36.02
C GLN A 661 -38.78 21.71 -36.84
N HIS A 662 -39.86 20.91 -36.80
CA HIS A 662 -40.41 19.94 -37.77
C HIS A 662 -39.55 18.85 -38.45
N ARG A 663 -38.23 18.77 -38.23
CA ARG A 663 -37.35 17.82 -38.96
C ARG A 663 -36.70 16.74 -38.09
N LEU A 664 -36.99 16.69 -36.79
CA LEU A 664 -36.40 15.74 -35.85
C LEU A 664 -37.50 15.02 -35.07
N ARG A 665 -37.43 13.68 -35.00
CA ARG A 665 -38.30 12.83 -34.19
C ARG A 665 -37.46 11.93 -33.30
N LEU A 666 -37.78 11.91 -32.01
CA LEU A 666 -37.14 11.02 -31.03
C LEU A 666 -37.98 9.73 -30.91
N ASP A 667 -37.35 8.56 -31.12
CA ASP A 667 -37.97 7.25 -30.91
C ASP A 667 -37.02 6.38 -30.06
N GLY A 668 -37.35 6.21 -28.78
CA GLY A 668 -36.45 5.55 -27.82
C GLY A 668 -35.14 6.31 -27.61
N SER A 669 -33.99 5.65 -27.86
CA SER A 669 -32.62 6.21 -27.76
C SER A 669 -32.10 6.75 -29.10
N THR A 670 -32.95 6.86 -30.12
CA THR A 670 -32.53 7.13 -31.50
C THR A 670 -33.17 8.42 -32.02
N LEU A 671 -32.35 9.32 -32.56
CA LEU A 671 -32.75 10.58 -33.17
C LEU A 671 -32.94 10.36 -34.68
N GLN A 672 -34.16 10.53 -35.19
CA GLN A 672 -34.49 10.38 -36.61
C GLN A 672 -34.50 11.74 -37.30
N PHE A 673 -33.72 11.87 -38.37
CA PHE A 673 -33.67 13.05 -39.23
C PHE A 673 -34.70 12.90 -40.35
N GLN A 674 -35.58 13.88 -40.52
CA GLN A 674 -36.62 13.88 -41.54
C GLN A 674 -36.46 15.01 -42.56
N THR A 675 -36.75 14.71 -43.83
CA THR A 675 -36.89 15.75 -44.86
C THR A 675 -38.18 16.55 -44.64
N SER A 676 -38.32 17.66 -45.37
CA SER A 676 -39.56 18.45 -45.44
C SER A 676 -40.80 17.65 -45.89
N GLU A 677 -40.60 16.46 -46.47
CA GLU A 677 -41.66 15.51 -46.89
C GLU A 677 -41.89 14.37 -45.87
N LYS A 678 -41.32 14.46 -44.65
CA LYS A 678 -41.40 13.46 -43.57
C LYS A 678 -40.79 12.08 -43.89
N ARG A 679 -39.88 11.99 -44.87
CA ARG A 679 -39.08 10.77 -45.08
C ARG A 679 -37.87 10.76 -44.13
N ILE A 680 -37.63 9.62 -43.48
CA ILE A 680 -36.45 9.41 -42.63
C ILE A 680 -35.22 9.31 -43.53
N VAL A 681 -34.26 10.21 -43.34
CA VAL A 681 -33.01 10.30 -44.13
C VAL A 681 -31.81 9.77 -43.36
N GLY A 682 -31.91 9.64 -42.04
CA GLY A 682 -30.87 9.08 -41.20
C GLY A 682 -31.35 8.86 -39.77
N GLU A 683 -30.67 7.95 -39.07
CA GLU A 683 -30.88 7.64 -37.66
C GLU A 683 -29.55 7.74 -36.93
N ALA A 684 -29.53 8.41 -35.78
CA ALA A 684 -28.36 8.47 -34.91
C ALA A 684 -28.73 7.97 -33.51
N ASN A 685 -27.95 7.04 -32.96
CA ASN A 685 -27.98 6.77 -31.53
C ASN A 685 -27.26 7.92 -30.83
N VAL A 686 -28.00 8.73 -30.09
CA VAL A 686 -27.45 9.81 -29.31
C VAL A 686 -27.25 9.28 -27.91
N ASP A 687 -26.02 9.31 -27.41
CA ASP A 687 -25.76 9.08 -26.00
C ASP A 687 -26.36 10.26 -25.22
N LEU A 688 -27.56 10.05 -24.68
CA LEU A 688 -28.32 11.04 -23.91
C LEU A 688 -27.48 11.73 -22.83
N THR A 689 -26.45 11.04 -22.34
CA THR A 689 -25.49 11.51 -21.33
C THR A 689 -24.73 12.75 -21.79
N VAL A 690 -24.38 12.87 -23.07
CA VAL A 690 -23.65 14.03 -23.65
C VAL A 690 -24.56 15.25 -23.79
N CYS A 691 -25.81 15.05 -24.21
CA CYS A 691 -26.78 16.14 -24.30
C CYS A 691 -27.18 16.67 -22.91
N VAL A 692 -27.32 15.77 -21.93
CA VAL A 692 -27.57 16.12 -20.53
C VAL A 692 -26.37 16.86 -19.92
N PHE A 693 -25.14 16.45 -20.24
CA PHE A 693 -23.91 17.12 -19.80
C PHE A 693 -23.83 18.57 -20.30
N ILE A 694 -24.07 18.81 -21.60
CA ILE A 694 -24.05 20.16 -22.19
C ILE A 694 -25.14 21.06 -21.56
N GLU A 695 -26.34 20.52 -21.30
CA GLU A 695 -27.43 21.29 -20.69
C GLU A 695 -27.18 21.60 -19.21
N ILE A 696 -26.58 20.66 -18.45
CA ILE A 696 -26.18 20.91 -17.06
C ILE A 696 -25.04 21.95 -17.01
N LEU A 697 -24.06 21.86 -17.92
CA LEU A 697 -23.01 22.86 -18.11
C LEU A 697 -23.62 24.25 -18.37
N GLN A 698 -24.58 24.31 -19.29
CA GLN A 698 -25.24 25.55 -19.65
C GLN A 698 -26.09 26.09 -18.49
N GLN A 699 -26.78 25.24 -17.72
CA GLN A 699 -27.48 25.65 -16.51
C GLN A 699 -26.54 26.14 -15.40
N CYS A 700 -25.38 25.50 -15.21
CA CYS A 700 -24.35 25.99 -14.28
C CYS A 700 -23.83 27.37 -14.72
N MET A 701 -23.61 27.57 -16.02
CA MET A 701 -23.20 28.86 -16.57
C MET A 701 -24.28 29.95 -16.44
N GLU A 702 -25.54 29.60 -16.68
CA GLU A 702 -26.69 30.53 -16.60
C GLU A 702 -27.04 30.89 -15.14
N SER A 703 -26.97 29.92 -14.22
CA SER A 703 -27.27 30.10 -12.79
C SER A 703 -26.12 30.67 -11.98
N LYS A 704 -24.88 30.61 -12.49
CA LYS A 704 -23.63 30.91 -11.78
C LYS A 704 -23.39 30.03 -10.54
N ASP A 705 -24.06 28.88 -10.43
CA ASP A 705 -23.83 27.89 -9.39
C ASP A 705 -22.98 26.72 -9.94
N TYR A 706 -21.73 26.64 -9.48
CA TYR A 706 -20.72 25.69 -9.95
C TYR A 706 -20.36 24.62 -8.91
N SER A 707 -21.14 24.53 -7.82
CA SER A 707 -20.90 23.60 -6.72
C SER A 707 -20.86 22.12 -7.15
N TYR A 708 -21.54 21.76 -8.25
CA TYR A 708 -21.58 20.41 -8.80
C TYR A 708 -20.52 20.12 -9.88
N TRP A 709 -19.73 21.12 -10.28
CA TRP A 709 -18.77 21.02 -11.39
C TRP A 709 -17.73 19.90 -11.25
N PRO A 710 -17.09 19.69 -10.08
CA PRO A 710 -16.11 18.62 -9.91
C PRO A 710 -16.73 17.22 -10.07
N TRP A 711 -17.97 17.04 -9.60
CA TRP A 711 -18.71 15.79 -9.75
C TRP A 711 -19.12 15.56 -11.21
N ILE A 712 -19.64 16.58 -11.90
CA ILE A 712 -20.05 16.50 -13.31
C ILE A 712 -18.87 16.13 -14.21
N VAL A 713 -17.74 16.82 -14.05
CA VAL A 713 -16.51 16.54 -14.83
C VAL A 713 -15.97 15.15 -14.49
N SER A 714 -15.90 14.78 -13.21
CA SER A 714 -15.47 13.45 -12.78
C SER A 714 -16.38 12.34 -13.30
N HIS A 715 -17.70 12.52 -13.27
CA HIS A 715 -18.68 11.54 -13.71
C HIS A 715 -18.72 11.40 -15.24
N PHE A 716 -18.56 12.51 -15.98
CA PHE A 716 -18.50 12.51 -17.45
C PHE A 716 -17.22 11.84 -17.95
N VAL A 717 -16.06 12.28 -17.45
CA VAL A 717 -14.75 11.68 -17.76
C VAL A 717 -14.69 10.19 -17.40
N ARG A 718 -15.42 9.76 -16.36
CA ARG A 718 -15.50 8.34 -15.95
C ARG A 718 -16.45 7.49 -16.79
N ASN A 719 -17.48 8.05 -17.43
CA ASN A 719 -18.55 7.28 -18.07
C ASN A 719 -18.65 7.43 -19.60
N THR A 720 -18.07 8.46 -20.22
CA THR A 720 -18.08 8.55 -21.69
C THR A 720 -16.88 7.82 -22.29
N SER A 721 -17.06 6.52 -22.52
CA SER A 721 -16.16 5.67 -23.32
C SER A 721 -16.32 5.88 -24.84
N SER A 722 -17.05 6.91 -25.27
CA SER A 722 -17.43 7.14 -26.67
C SER A 722 -17.10 8.58 -27.06
N PHE A 723 -15.94 8.81 -27.69
CA PHE A 723 -15.73 10.04 -28.45
C PHE A 723 -16.40 9.92 -29.81
N VAL A 724 -17.03 11.02 -30.24
CA VAL A 724 -17.67 11.15 -31.55
C VAL A 724 -16.69 11.86 -32.48
N LEU A 725 -16.16 11.16 -33.48
CA LEU A 725 -15.36 11.76 -34.55
C LEU A 725 -16.27 12.03 -35.76
N MET A 726 -16.27 13.28 -36.24
CA MET A 726 -16.82 13.62 -37.55
C MET A 726 -15.67 13.63 -38.56
N SER A 727 -15.76 12.81 -39.60
CA SER A 727 -14.82 12.90 -40.73
C SER A 727 -15.56 13.18 -42.04
N LYS A 728 -14.88 13.89 -42.94
CA LYS A 728 -15.39 14.28 -44.25
C LYS A 728 -15.01 13.19 -45.25
N GLN A 729 -15.96 12.38 -45.71
CA GLN A 729 -15.71 11.46 -46.83
C GLN A 729 -16.01 12.17 -48.15
N SER A 730 -15.10 12.04 -49.11
CA SER A 730 -15.25 12.53 -50.47
C SER A 730 -16.27 11.69 -51.25
N THR A 731 -17.54 11.92 -51.00
CA THR A 731 -18.65 11.53 -51.89
C THR A 731 -19.31 12.77 -52.51
N PRO A 732 -20.01 12.65 -53.64
CA PRO A 732 -20.53 13.80 -54.42
C PRO A 732 -21.58 14.64 -53.68
N THR A 733 -22.02 14.19 -52.51
CA THR A 733 -22.86 14.91 -51.58
C THR A 733 -22.00 15.29 -50.37
N ASP A 734 -21.92 16.58 -50.06
CA ASP A 734 -21.23 17.16 -48.90
C ASP A 734 -21.83 16.67 -47.57
N GLU A 735 -21.73 15.37 -47.28
CA GLU A 735 -22.22 14.74 -46.06
C GLU A 735 -21.07 14.43 -45.11
N TRP A 736 -21.17 14.97 -43.90
CA TRP A 736 -20.36 14.57 -42.76
C TRP A 736 -20.84 13.22 -42.24
N LYS A 737 -19.94 12.24 -42.09
CA LYS A 737 -20.27 10.97 -41.45
C LYS A 737 -19.80 10.95 -40.01
N LEU A 738 -20.75 10.65 -39.12
CA LEU A 738 -20.50 10.35 -37.72
C LEU A 738 -19.94 8.92 -37.62
N ILE A 739 -18.69 8.76 -37.17
CA ILE A 739 -18.12 7.42 -36.96
C ILE A 739 -18.10 7.14 -35.45
N LEU A 740 -19.02 6.28 -35.01
CA LEU A 740 -19.02 5.70 -33.67
C LEU A 740 -18.33 4.33 -33.74
N ARG A 741 -17.23 4.14 -32.98
CA ARG A 741 -16.60 2.81 -32.85
C ARG A 741 -17.09 2.13 -31.56
N PRO A 742 -17.67 0.91 -31.64
CA PRO A 742 -18.13 0.22 -30.44
C PRO A 742 -16.99 -0.50 -29.69
N HIS A 743 -17.00 -0.37 -28.35
CA HIS A 743 -16.79 -1.43 -27.34
C HIS A 743 -15.54 -2.34 -27.27
N GLU A 744 -14.39 -2.02 -27.87
CA GLU A 744 -13.20 -2.90 -27.73
C GLU A 744 -11.99 -2.32 -26.98
N ILE A 745 -12.14 -1.22 -26.24
CA ILE A 745 -11.02 -0.62 -25.50
C ILE A 745 -11.45 -0.34 -24.06
N ASP A 746 -10.98 -1.19 -23.13
CA ASP A 746 -11.37 -1.19 -21.72
C ASP A 746 -10.48 -0.28 -20.84
N GLU A 747 -9.40 0.31 -21.38
CA GLU A 747 -8.40 1.08 -20.61
C GLU A 747 -7.95 2.39 -21.32
N TYR A 748 -7.86 3.50 -20.58
CA TYR A 748 -7.53 4.86 -21.08
C TYR A 748 -6.12 4.96 -21.71
N ASP A 749 -5.16 4.15 -21.22
CA ASP A 749 -3.79 4.07 -21.74
C ASP A 749 -3.70 3.40 -23.12
N GLU A 750 -4.57 2.43 -23.40
CA GLU A 750 -4.69 1.81 -24.73
C GLU A 750 -5.38 2.75 -25.73
N TYR A 751 -6.30 3.60 -25.25
CA TYR A 751 -6.93 4.65 -26.06
C TYR A 751 -5.95 5.77 -26.43
N ALA A 752 -5.11 6.22 -25.49
CA ALA A 752 -4.02 7.16 -25.79
C ALA A 752 -3.02 6.56 -26.80
N ALA A 753 -2.66 5.28 -26.65
CA ALA A 753 -1.82 4.59 -27.63
C ALA A 753 -2.49 4.48 -29.02
N LEU A 754 -3.82 4.28 -29.07
CA LEU A 754 -4.59 4.27 -30.32
C LEU A 754 -4.60 5.64 -31.00
N LEU A 755 -4.90 6.73 -30.28
CA LEU A 755 -4.89 8.10 -30.81
C LEU A 755 -3.50 8.51 -31.32
N ILE A 756 -2.43 8.06 -30.62
CA ILE A 756 -1.03 8.25 -31.03
C ILE A 756 -0.69 7.43 -32.29
N SER A 757 -1.36 6.30 -32.52
CA SER A 757 -1.13 5.44 -33.69
C SER A 757 -1.94 5.82 -34.93
N MET A 758 -2.84 6.79 -34.83
CA MET A 758 -3.68 7.26 -35.94
C MET A 758 -2.95 8.28 -36.80
N ASN A 759 -3.07 8.17 -38.12
CA ASN A 759 -2.63 9.21 -39.06
C ASN A 759 -3.74 10.26 -39.19
N TRP A 760 -3.54 11.39 -38.53
CA TRP A 760 -4.43 12.54 -38.58
C TRP A 760 -4.19 13.38 -39.84
N THR A 761 -5.23 14.04 -40.35
CA THR A 761 -5.05 15.09 -41.37
C THR A 761 -4.73 16.44 -40.69
N GLU A 762 -4.01 17.33 -41.38
CA GLU A 762 -3.65 18.67 -40.87
C GLU A 762 -4.85 19.53 -40.40
N GLU A 763 -6.04 19.25 -40.92
CA GLU A 763 -7.28 19.95 -40.57
C GLU A 763 -7.89 19.38 -39.27
N GLU A 764 -7.80 18.05 -39.07
CA GLU A 764 -8.24 17.38 -37.83
C GLU A 764 -7.30 17.72 -36.66
N ASP A 765 -5.99 17.78 -36.89
CA ASP A 765 -5.02 18.21 -35.88
C ASP A 765 -5.27 19.66 -35.43
N ARG A 766 -5.53 20.57 -36.39
CA ARG A 766 -5.89 21.97 -36.09
C ARG A 766 -7.19 22.09 -35.29
N MET A 767 -8.23 21.35 -35.67
CA MET A 767 -9.50 21.39 -34.94
C MET A 767 -9.37 20.87 -33.51
N MET A 768 -8.60 19.80 -33.29
CA MET A 768 -8.35 19.27 -31.95
C MET A 768 -7.50 20.23 -31.11
N HIS A 769 -6.48 20.85 -31.71
CA HIS A 769 -5.70 21.90 -31.07
C HIS A 769 -6.57 23.09 -30.65
N ASP A 770 -7.39 23.63 -31.56
CA ASP A 770 -8.27 24.77 -31.28
C ASP A 770 -9.31 24.43 -30.21
N TYR A 771 -9.87 23.22 -30.21
CA TYR A 771 -10.82 22.78 -29.19
C TYR A 771 -10.19 22.74 -27.80
N PHE A 772 -9.01 22.13 -27.66
CA PHE A 772 -8.32 22.05 -26.37
C PHE A 772 -7.77 23.40 -25.92
N GLN A 773 -7.31 24.26 -26.84
CA GLN A 773 -6.89 25.61 -26.49
C GLN A 773 -8.03 26.49 -26.04
N ASN A 774 -9.21 26.40 -26.67
CA ASN A 774 -10.37 27.13 -26.18
C ASN A 774 -10.77 26.69 -24.76
N ILE A 775 -10.67 25.39 -24.43
CA ILE A 775 -10.92 24.91 -23.06
C ILE A 775 -9.87 25.47 -22.08
N LEU A 776 -8.59 25.46 -22.47
CA LEU A 776 -7.49 26.00 -21.67
C LEU A 776 -7.66 27.50 -21.44
N ASP A 777 -7.93 28.28 -22.47
CA ASP A 777 -8.12 29.73 -22.40
C ASP A 777 -9.32 30.09 -21.53
N ILE A 778 -10.44 29.36 -21.66
CA ILE A 778 -11.61 29.54 -20.79
C ILE A 778 -11.25 29.24 -19.33
N CYS A 779 -10.52 28.16 -19.05
CA CYS A 779 -10.06 27.80 -17.71
C CYS A 779 -9.10 28.86 -17.12
N PHE A 780 -8.13 29.33 -17.91
CA PHE A 780 -7.15 30.32 -17.47
C PHE A 780 -7.75 31.70 -17.26
N ASP A 781 -8.60 32.16 -18.17
CA ASP A 781 -9.27 33.45 -18.04
C ASP A 781 -10.23 33.45 -16.86
N LYS A 782 -10.93 32.33 -16.60
CA LYS A 782 -11.82 32.22 -15.45
C LYS A 782 -11.07 32.08 -14.14
N GLY A 783 -9.98 31.30 -14.09
CA GLY A 783 -9.08 31.21 -12.94
C GLY A 783 -8.48 32.56 -12.57
N ARG A 784 -8.05 33.37 -13.55
CA ARG A 784 -7.57 34.75 -13.30
C ARG A 784 -8.67 35.69 -12.81
N GLN A 785 -9.88 35.60 -13.36
CA GLN A 785 -11.00 36.46 -12.96
C GLN A 785 -11.52 36.15 -11.56
N THR A 786 -11.44 34.89 -11.13
CA THR A 786 -12.06 34.41 -9.88
C THR A 786 -11.05 34.16 -8.76
N ASN A 787 -9.75 34.14 -9.08
CA ASN A 787 -8.67 33.80 -8.15
C ASN A 787 -8.83 32.40 -7.52
N ASP A 788 -9.56 31.51 -8.20
CA ASP A 788 -9.82 30.13 -7.79
C ASP A 788 -8.84 29.17 -8.47
N ILE A 789 -8.02 28.51 -7.64
CA ILE A 789 -6.94 27.60 -8.05
C ILE A 789 -7.50 26.29 -8.62
N GLY A 790 -8.79 25.99 -8.40
CA GLY A 790 -9.48 24.83 -8.98
C GLY A 790 -9.54 24.85 -10.51
N PHE A 791 -9.64 26.05 -11.12
CA PHE A 791 -9.59 26.22 -12.57
C PHE A 791 -8.18 26.06 -13.17
N LEU A 792 -7.14 26.14 -12.33
CA LEU A 792 -5.75 25.91 -12.71
C LEU A 792 -5.34 24.43 -12.53
N ASN A 793 -6.13 23.64 -11.79
CA ASN A 793 -5.98 22.19 -11.66
C ASN A 793 -6.64 21.45 -12.83
N ILE A 794 -6.20 21.74 -14.05
CA ILE A 794 -6.49 20.87 -15.19
C ILE A 794 -5.85 19.52 -14.89
N SER A 795 -6.62 18.43 -15.05
CA SER A 795 -6.16 17.08 -14.78
C SER A 795 -4.77 16.84 -15.39
N GLU A 796 -3.84 16.31 -14.59
CA GLU A 796 -2.50 15.90 -15.00
C GLU A 796 -2.55 15.01 -16.26
N ASP A 797 -3.64 14.28 -16.45
CA ASP A 797 -3.88 13.39 -17.59
C ASP A 797 -4.21 14.15 -18.89
N ILE A 798 -4.87 15.32 -18.81
CA ILE A 798 -5.13 16.21 -19.96
C ILE A 798 -3.83 16.92 -20.35
N ILE A 799 -3.05 17.36 -19.36
CA ILE A 799 -1.75 18.01 -19.58
C ILE A 799 -0.74 17.02 -20.18
N LEU A 800 -0.69 15.78 -19.69
CA LEU A 800 0.16 14.70 -20.22
C LEU A 800 -0.25 14.26 -21.63
N LEU A 801 -1.54 14.25 -21.94
CA LEU A 801 -2.06 13.97 -23.28
C LEU A 801 -1.61 15.07 -24.26
N LEU A 802 -1.79 16.34 -23.89
CA LEU A 802 -1.39 17.50 -24.70
C LEU A 802 0.13 17.59 -24.87
N GLN A 803 0.91 17.36 -23.80
CA GLN A 803 2.38 17.34 -23.85
C GLN A 803 2.92 16.22 -24.74
N LYS A 804 2.29 15.04 -24.75
CA LYS A 804 2.69 13.93 -25.65
C LYS A 804 2.29 14.16 -27.10
N MET A 805 1.16 14.83 -27.37
CA MET A 805 0.76 15.23 -28.72
C MET A 805 1.69 16.30 -29.31
N ALA A 806 2.23 17.20 -28.47
CA ALA A 806 3.22 18.20 -28.85
C ALA A 806 4.63 17.62 -29.08
N ILE A 807 5.04 16.60 -28.33
CA ILE A 807 6.36 15.93 -28.48
C ILE A 807 6.47 15.14 -29.80
N ASN A 808 5.35 14.69 -30.38
CA ASN A 808 5.32 13.93 -31.63
C ASN A 808 5.13 14.81 -32.89
N GLU A 809 5.29 16.14 -32.78
CA GLU A 809 5.15 17.13 -33.88
C GLU A 809 3.77 17.20 -34.57
N THR A 810 2.76 16.48 -34.08
CA THR A 810 1.36 16.55 -34.58
C THR A 810 0.67 17.87 -34.21
N ILE A 811 1.15 18.58 -33.19
CA ILE A 811 0.65 19.90 -32.80
C ILE A 811 1.86 20.79 -32.51
N ILE A 812 2.05 21.83 -33.32
CA ILE A 812 3.07 22.88 -33.13
C ILE A 812 2.67 23.80 -31.97
#